data_AF-A0A956EHV3-F1
#
_entry.id   AF-A0A956EHV3-F1
#
_cell.length_a   1.000
_cell.length_b   1.000
_cell.length_c   1.000
_cell.angle_alpha   90.00
_cell.angle_beta   90.00
_cell.angle_gamma   90.00
#
_symmetry.space_group_name_H-M   'P 1'
#
loop_
_entity.id
_entity.type
_entity.pdbx_description
1 polymer ?
#
loop_
_entity_poly.entity_id
_entity_poly.type
_entity_poly.pdbx_seq_one_letter_code
_entity_poly.pdbx_strand_id
1 'polypeptide(L)'
;WSADLGEPLQIAAMLEGFGGANTLEKHLRAYREDPARSGIRQIISKYGHVEWLRLDEDRQANRFRNVQRFLDELYGDGLAAPCRRFDLLSPREGHDWSAHIFPEEQVAFVGFNSCFMNDRYWTGAAISRESIAQATTYLHEHADGCLRIAVWHHGVHTDSYRPDYLNQADIGELIISGFQVGFHGHTHKASSEQLDWLTDRFVIVSTGSLGANQHHRPDAVGRQFSIARLYPHQAYVQVYERGGDVSAYVRKRTRTFSLVSPTEKDHREVTANLHRRAYHVDRHGIMTVDVEITELQSPHPVVVAEVTPPVCEARGAEAPASSPGFEIRQAHHPREGTIRFTLYPPEYRPTDLRWRYQASNAIPLTRAEVPLYDVGLRRGHDPARSGDVLRTHLVTFPCKLLDLAFDFEGDVIEPGSAAARVERLVQGPGEAYWERAVAEERRCRLAPEGERAVRLEIEAPIVGHRYGVAFRPSAVGAPLDYMSSRIAAKLIDRCLGDRDSGPMLACLLAESVVGAVSGVFNNMSLDRVTWSGLIWDDARKRLSTVFGNFPQRQWAVTFAHGAGIAGHAFRFNRPGAWCRGGDHSKEALVYQRRASSQDWEPDHDWIVCVPIVGDGRKNPLGVVCFEGGGKAEGFGDRLREFANAALAREVTKGSPWEAFQHNLSTAVNTGFWQACAVAECLVDYQSYVDDLIRGLGLGGVPGEPAS
;
A
#
# COMPACT_ATOMS: atom_id res chain seq x y z
N TRP A 1 -44.99 16.74 26.93
CA TRP A 1 -44.71 16.70 28.38
C TRP A 1 -45.95 16.82 29.27
N SER A 2 -47.06 17.40 28.80
CA SER A 2 -48.35 17.48 29.52
C SER A 2 -49.25 16.25 29.33
N ALA A 3 -48.75 15.16 28.74
CA ALA A 3 -49.53 13.94 28.56
C ALA A 3 -49.84 13.34 29.93
N ASP A 4 -51.12 13.00 30.14
CA ASP A 4 -51.52 12.13 31.23
C ASP A 4 -50.98 10.73 30.94
N LEU A 5 -50.13 10.19 31.82
CA LEU A 5 -49.35 8.96 31.55
C LEU A 5 -50.00 7.71 32.14
N GLY A 6 -51.09 7.87 32.89
CA GLY A 6 -51.77 6.76 33.53
C GLY A 6 -52.55 7.22 34.76
N GLU A 7 -52.83 6.31 35.68
CA GLU A 7 -53.80 6.54 36.75
C GLU A 7 -53.18 6.38 38.14
N PRO A 8 -53.60 7.19 39.13
CA PRO A 8 -53.13 7.03 40.50
C PRO A 8 -53.40 5.62 41.03
N LEU A 9 -52.39 4.99 41.60
CA LEU A 9 -52.48 3.70 42.23
C LEU A 9 -53.26 3.87 43.54
N GLN A 10 -54.50 3.37 43.58
CA GLN A 10 -55.39 3.48 44.74
C GLN A 10 -54.94 2.52 45.85
N ILE A 11 -53.85 2.85 46.55
CA ILE A 11 -53.21 1.96 47.54
C ILE A 11 -54.20 1.51 48.61
N ALA A 12 -55.04 2.41 49.14
CA ALA A 12 -56.03 2.07 50.16
C ALA A 12 -57.02 1.00 49.67
N ALA A 13 -57.60 1.21 48.49
CA ALA A 13 -58.52 0.26 47.85
C ALA A 13 -57.83 -1.07 47.48
N MET A 14 -56.56 -1.02 47.07
CA MET A 14 -55.78 -2.23 46.81
C MET A 14 -55.58 -3.04 48.09
N LEU A 15 -55.21 -2.41 49.20
CA LEU A 15 -54.98 -3.09 50.48
C LEU A 15 -56.24 -3.71 51.08
N GLU A 16 -57.42 -3.16 50.79
CA GLU A 16 -58.73 -3.72 51.18
C GLU A 16 -59.13 -4.98 50.38
N GLY A 17 -58.55 -5.18 49.19
CA GLY A 17 -58.82 -6.32 48.32
C GLY A 17 -58.08 -7.60 48.72
N PHE A 18 -58.69 -8.76 48.48
CA PHE A 18 -58.05 -10.07 48.74
C PHE A 18 -56.76 -10.21 47.90
N GLY A 19 -55.61 -10.39 48.56
CA GLY A 19 -54.30 -10.47 47.91
C GLY A 19 -53.68 -9.12 47.52
N GLY A 20 -54.29 -8.00 47.94
CA GLY A 20 -53.85 -6.65 47.66
C GLY A 20 -52.44 -6.30 48.12
N ALA A 21 -52.09 -6.68 49.35
CA ALA A 21 -50.76 -6.47 49.93
C ALA A 21 -49.65 -7.12 49.08
N ASN A 22 -49.86 -8.35 48.62
CA ASN A 22 -48.90 -9.06 47.76
C ASN A 22 -48.76 -8.38 46.39
N THR A 23 -49.86 -7.85 45.85
CA THR A 23 -49.87 -7.13 44.57
C THR A 23 -49.09 -5.81 44.69
N LEU A 24 -49.31 -5.06 45.76
CA LEU A 24 -48.56 -3.84 46.06
C LEU A 24 -47.07 -4.14 46.28
N GLU A 25 -46.73 -5.17 47.05
CA GLU A 25 -45.34 -5.60 47.24
C GLU A 25 -44.65 -5.90 45.91
N LYS A 26 -45.33 -6.63 45.01
CA LYS A 26 -44.80 -6.95 43.68
C LYS A 26 -44.50 -5.69 42.86
N HIS A 27 -45.41 -4.72 42.84
CA HIS A 27 -45.20 -3.45 42.13
C HIS A 27 -44.03 -2.65 42.71
N LEU A 28 -43.98 -2.51 44.04
CA LEU A 28 -42.90 -1.76 44.71
C LEU A 28 -41.54 -2.45 44.58
N ARG A 29 -41.51 -3.78 44.63
CA ARG A 29 -40.29 -4.57 44.38
C ARG A 29 -39.81 -4.37 42.94
N ALA A 30 -40.70 -4.45 41.97
CA ALA A 30 -40.36 -4.18 40.56
C ALA A 30 -39.83 -2.76 40.36
N TYR A 31 -40.43 -1.74 40.99
CA TYR A 31 -39.91 -0.37 40.96
C TYR A 31 -38.54 -0.22 41.62
N ARG A 32 -38.28 -0.93 42.71
CA ARG A 32 -36.97 -0.89 43.36
C ARG A 32 -35.88 -1.56 42.51
N GLU A 33 -36.21 -2.64 41.81
CA GLU A 33 -35.26 -3.42 41.00
C GLU A 33 -35.00 -2.77 39.64
N ASP A 34 -36.05 -2.31 38.96
CA ASP A 34 -35.97 -1.60 37.68
C ASP A 34 -37.04 -0.49 37.62
N PRO A 35 -36.73 0.71 38.14
CA PRO A 35 -37.68 1.82 38.16
C PRO A 35 -38.25 2.12 36.77
N ALA A 36 -37.44 1.99 35.73
CA ALA A 36 -37.83 2.28 34.36
C ALA A 36 -38.93 1.31 33.90
N ARG A 37 -38.71 -0.01 33.99
CA ARG A 37 -39.60 -1.08 33.48
C ARG A 37 -40.70 -1.52 34.44
N SER A 38 -40.77 -0.94 35.64
CA SER A 38 -41.73 -1.34 36.69
C SER A 38 -43.23 -1.15 36.36
N GLY A 39 -43.57 -0.40 35.31
CA GLY A 39 -44.95 -0.05 34.97
C GLY A 39 -45.61 0.93 35.96
N ILE A 40 -44.86 1.43 36.94
CA ILE A 40 -45.31 2.45 37.90
C ILE A 40 -44.30 3.59 38.01
N ARG A 41 -44.74 4.74 38.53
CA ARG A 41 -43.90 5.90 38.82
C ARG A 41 -44.18 6.44 40.22
N GLN A 42 -43.13 6.84 40.91
CA GLN A 42 -43.24 7.60 42.16
C GLN A 42 -43.35 9.08 41.82
N ILE A 43 -44.34 9.76 42.39
CA ILE A 43 -44.56 11.20 42.15
C ILE A 43 -44.68 11.92 43.49
N ILE A 44 -44.16 13.14 43.57
CA ILE A 44 -44.39 14.02 44.71
C ILE A 44 -45.54 14.94 44.33
N SER A 45 -46.65 14.83 45.05
CA SER A 45 -47.84 15.64 44.82
C SER A 45 -47.57 17.11 45.15
N LYS A 46 -48.46 18.00 44.69
CA LYS A 46 -48.38 19.44 45.02
C LYS A 46 -48.44 19.74 46.52
N TYR A 47 -48.85 18.77 47.34
CA TYR A 47 -48.90 18.87 48.81
C TYR A 47 -47.70 18.20 49.49
N GLY A 48 -46.72 17.69 48.74
CA GLY A 48 -45.54 17.03 49.27
C GLY A 48 -45.75 15.56 49.65
N HIS A 49 -46.90 14.95 49.30
CA HIS A 49 -47.15 13.54 49.54
C HIS A 49 -46.55 12.68 48.42
N VAL A 50 -46.04 11.51 48.78
CA VAL A 50 -45.62 10.50 47.80
C VAL A 50 -46.86 9.79 47.28
N GLU A 51 -47.12 9.92 45.99
CA GLU A 51 -48.16 9.19 45.28
C GLU A 51 -47.49 8.22 44.30
N TRP A 52 -48.23 7.19 43.91
CA TRP A 52 -47.79 6.20 42.93
C TRP A 52 -48.73 6.26 41.73
N LEU A 53 -48.16 6.29 40.53
CA LEU A 53 -48.89 6.31 39.27
C LEU A 53 -48.69 4.97 38.57
N ARG A 54 -49.76 4.31 38.15
CA ARG A 54 -49.70 3.19 37.22
C ARG A 54 -49.65 3.72 35.81
N LEU A 55 -48.67 3.29 35.02
CA LEU A 55 -48.56 3.69 33.63
C LEU A 55 -49.61 2.97 32.78
N ASP A 56 -50.17 3.70 31.83
CA ASP A 56 -51.02 3.20 30.75
C ASP A 56 -50.18 3.22 29.47
N GLU A 57 -49.98 2.05 28.86
CA GLU A 57 -49.07 1.86 27.71
C GLU A 57 -49.49 2.72 26.51
N ASP A 58 -50.79 2.79 26.22
CA ASP A 58 -51.33 3.59 25.11
C ASP A 58 -51.13 5.09 25.36
N ARG A 59 -51.35 5.54 26.61
CA ARG A 59 -51.06 6.92 27.01
C ARG A 59 -49.57 7.23 26.99
N GLN A 60 -48.74 6.26 27.34
CA GLN A 60 -47.30 6.39 27.35
C GLN A 60 -46.76 6.57 25.92
N ALA A 61 -47.20 5.76 24.95
CA ALA A 61 -46.79 5.90 23.55
C ALA A 61 -47.18 7.28 22.97
N ASN A 62 -48.37 7.78 23.34
CA ASN A 62 -48.87 9.09 22.94
C ASN A 62 -47.98 10.28 23.35
N ARG A 63 -47.01 10.10 24.26
CA ARG A 63 -46.02 11.14 24.59
C ARG A 63 -45.19 11.58 23.39
N PHE A 64 -45.01 10.71 22.40
CA PHE A 64 -44.30 11.00 21.16
C PHE A 64 -45.19 11.47 20.01
N ARG A 65 -46.51 11.62 20.19
CA ARG A 65 -47.44 11.95 19.10
C ARG A 65 -47.02 13.16 18.25
N ASN A 66 -46.56 14.23 18.90
CA ASN A 66 -46.11 15.42 18.18
C ASN A 66 -44.80 15.16 17.40
N VAL A 67 -43.91 14.32 17.94
CA VAL A 67 -42.66 13.93 17.28
C VAL A 67 -42.96 13.00 16.11
N GLN A 68 -43.82 12.00 16.30
CA GLN A 68 -44.26 11.12 15.21
C GLN A 68 -44.89 11.93 14.07
N ARG A 69 -45.82 12.85 14.38
CA ARG A 69 -46.41 13.73 13.37
C ARG A 69 -45.35 14.53 12.62
N PHE A 70 -44.38 15.10 13.34
CA PHE A 70 -43.27 15.81 12.70
C PHE A 70 -42.45 14.89 11.77
N LEU A 71 -42.13 13.67 12.20
CA LEU A 71 -41.38 12.70 11.37
C LEU A 71 -42.19 12.27 10.14
N ASP A 72 -43.49 12.04 10.30
CA ASP A 72 -44.40 11.71 9.20
C ASP A 72 -44.49 12.85 8.18
N GLU A 73 -44.59 14.11 8.64
CA GLU A 73 -44.59 15.30 7.79
C GLU A 73 -43.24 15.53 7.12
N LEU A 74 -42.13 15.36 7.86
CA LEU A 74 -40.77 15.56 7.37
C LEU A 74 -40.40 14.56 6.29
N TYR A 75 -40.70 13.28 6.52
CA TYR A 75 -40.36 12.21 5.58
C TYR A 75 -41.40 12.05 4.47
N GLY A 76 -42.66 12.42 4.69
CA GLY A 76 -43.73 12.29 3.69
C GLY A 76 -43.77 10.88 3.12
N ASP A 77 -43.76 10.73 1.80
CA ASP A 77 -43.62 9.44 1.10
C ASP A 77 -42.16 9.05 0.76
N GLY A 78 -41.20 9.89 1.15
CA GLY A 78 -39.80 9.79 0.75
C GLY A 78 -39.01 8.66 1.41
N LEU A 79 -39.46 8.13 2.56
CA LEU A 79 -38.95 6.87 3.11
C LEU A 79 -39.85 5.71 2.69
N ALA A 80 -39.41 4.97 1.68
CA ALA A 80 -39.99 3.71 1.23
C ALA A 80 -38.95 2.58 1.31
N ALA A 81 -39.40 1.34 1.20
CA ALA A 81 -38.51 0.17 1.20
C ALA A 81 -37.39 0.34 0.15
N PRO A 82 -36.12 0.04 0.49
CA PRO A 82 -35.67 -0.68 1.67
C PRO A 82 -35.50 0.18 2.94
N CYS A 83 -35.79 1.48 2.93
CA CYS A 83 -35.79 2.31 4.14
C CYS A 83 -37.02 2.04 5.02
N ARG A 84 -36.91 2.32 6.33
CA ARG A 84 -37.98 2.14 7.33
C ARG A 84 -38.15 3.38 8.19
N ARG A 85 -39.41 3.79 8.42
CA ARG A 85 -39.76 4.93 9.28
C ARG A 85 -39.83 4.53 10.75
N PHE A 86 -39.75 5.53 11.62
CA PHE A 86 -40.11 5.38 13.03
C PHE A 86 -41.59 5.07 13.19
N ASP A 87 -41.88 4.17 14.13
CA ASP A 87 -43.22 3.97 14.69
C ASP A 87 -43.12 4.14 16.21
N LEU A 88 -43.11 5.40 16.64
CA LEU A 88 -43.02 5.81 18.05
C LEU A 88 -44.36 5.67 18.79
N LEU A 89 -45.45 5.41 18.06
CA LEU A 89 -46.79 5.28 18.61
C LEU A 89 -47.20 3.83 18.85
N SER A 90 -46.44 2.86 18.32
CA SER A 90 -46.61 1.46 18.66
C SER A 90 -46.52 1.27 20.18
N PRO A 91 -47.52 0.64 20.82
CA PRO A 91 -47.43 0.24 22.22
C PRO A 91 -46.48 -0.97 22.41
N ARG A 92 -46.13 -1.67 21.32
CA ARG A 92 -45.18 -2.78 21.35
C ARG A 92 -43.74 -2.25 21.27
N GLU A 93 -42.91 -2.74 22.19
CA GLU A 93 -41.46 -2.58 22.16
C GLU A 93 -40.90 -3.15 20.83
N GLY A 94 -39.84 -2.54 20.29
CA GLY A 94 -39.19 -3.00 19.05
C GLY A 94 -39.44 -2.14 17.81
N HIS A 95 -40.36 -1.18 17.86
CA HIS A 95 -40.79 -0.42 16.67
C HIS A 95 -40.22 1.00 16.59
N ASP A 96 -39.57 1.48 17.66
CA ASP A 96 -39.11 2.87 17.83
C ASP A 96 -37.69 3.12 17.27
N TRP A 97 -37.44 2.63 16.07
CA TRP A 97 -36.22 2.86 15.29
C TRP A 97 -36.56 3.27 13.84
N SER A 98 -35.58 3.64 13.04
CA SER A 98 -35.72 3.89 11.60
C SER A 98 -34.48 3.39 10.87
N ALA A 99 -34.60 3.07 9.57
CA ALA A 99 -33.46 2.72 8.74
C ALA A 99 -33.44 3.54 7.46
N HIS A 100 -32.26 4.04 7.12
CA HIS A 100 -31.95 4.77 5.90
C HIS A 100 -30.79 4.04 5.23
N ILE A 101 -31.08 3.35 4.12
CA ILE A 101 -30.14 2.45 3.46
C ILE A 101 -29.71 3.05 2.13
N PHE A 102 -28.39 3.09 1.91
CA PHE A 102 -27.73 3.64 0.73
C PHE A 102 -26.86 2.53 0.10
N PRO A 103 -27.44 1.66 -0.76
CA PRO A 103 -26.75 0.48 -1.27
C PRO A 103 -25.55 0.80 -2.16
N GLU A 104 -25.62 1.88 -2.94
CA GLU A 104 -24.53 2.29 -3.85
C GLU A 104 -23.28 2.72 -3.07
N GLU A 105 -23.50 3.43 -1.95
CA GLU A 105 -22.46 3.87 -1.02
C GLU A 105 -22.05 2.79 -0.02
N GLN A 106 -22.77 1.68 0.04
CA GLN A 106 -22.60 0.59 1.02
C GLN A 106 -22.69 1.06 2.47
N VAL A 107 -23.65 1.93 2.78
CA VAL A 107 -23.86 2.48 4.13
C VAL A 107 -25.34 2.36 4.54
N ALA A 108 -25.58 2.05 5.82
CA ALA A 108 -26.90 2.08 6.41
C ALA A 108 -26.90 2.86 7.73
N PHE A 109 -27.75 3.89 7.82
CA PHE A 109 -27.99 4.64 9.05
C PHE A 109 -29.25 4.12 9.74
N VAL A 110 -29.15 3.82 11.02
CA VAL A 110 -30.25 3.40 11.87
C VAL A 110 -30.46 4.41 12.98
N GLY A 111 -31.59 5.09 12.96
CA GLY A 111 -32.00 5.98 14.02
C GLY A 111 -32.65 5.19 15.15
N PHE A 112 -32.18 5.37 16.38
CA PHE A 112 -32.76 4.75 17.58
C PHE A 112 -33.35 5.81 18.50
N ASN A 113 -34.53 5.52 19.04
CA ASN A 113 -35.14 6.33 20.08
C ASN A 113 -34.45 6.10 21.43
N SER A 114 -33.51 6.97 21.78
CA SER A 114 -32.88 6.95 23.11
C SER A 114 -33.79 7.40 24.26
N CYS A 115 -35.07 7.72 23.97
CA CYS A 115 -36.09 8.10 24.93
C CYS A 115 -37.10 6.95 25.21
N PHE A 116 -36.79 5.70 24.83
CA PHE A 116 -37.68 4.54 24.90
C PHE A 116 -38.41 4.38 26.25
N MET A 117 -37.74 4.72 27.36
CA MET A 117 -38.29 4.66 28.73
C MET A 117 -38.46 6.04 29.38
N ASN A 118 -38.06 7.10 28.68
CA ASN A 118 -38.02 8.47 29.21
C ASN A 118 -39.43 9.07 29.27
N ASP A 119 -39.75 9.66 30.42
CA ASP A 119 -41.00 10.37 30.66
C ASP A 119 -40.78 11.52 31.69
N ARG A 120 -41.87 12.20 32.08
CA ARG A 120 -41.79 13.36 32.97
C ARG A 120 -41.35 13.03 34.41
N TYR A 121 -41.41 11.77 34.80
CA TYR A 121 -41.05 11.28 36.14
C TYR A 121 -39.77 10.44 36.13
N TRP A 122 -39.40 9.89 34.97
CA TRP A 122 -38.18 9.16 34.75
C TRP A 122 -37.42 9.74 33.56
N THR A 123 -36.34 10.48 33.82
CA THR A 123 -35.53 11.11 32.77
C THR A 123 -34.38 10.22 32.31
N GLY A 124 -34.49 8.90 32.49
CA GLY A 124 -33.44 7.98 32.07
C GLY A 124 -33.37 7.84 30.55
N ALA A 125 -32.18 7.58 30.02
CA ALA A 125 -31.99 7.27 28.61
C ALA A 125 -31.74 5.76 28.41
N ALA A 126 -32.33 5.21 27.36
CA ALA A 126 -32.18 3.81 26.97
C ALA A 126 -32.62 3.64 25.52
N ILE A 127 -32.07 2.62 24.85
CA ILE A 127 -32.58 2.11 23.58
C ILE A 127 -33.25 0.77 23.85
N SER A 128 -34.39 0.51 23.20
CA SER A 128 -35.01 -0.81 23.27
C SER A 128 -34.09 -1.88 22.67
N ARG A 129 -33.85 -2.95 23.42
CA ARG A 129 -33.06 -4.12 22.97
C ARG A 129 -33.74 -4.83 21.79
N GLU A 130 -35.07 -4.91 21.85
CA GLU A 130 -35.89 -5.46 20.77
C GLU A 130 -35.75 -4.60 19.50
N SER A 131 -35.68 -3.27 19.63
CA SER A 131 -35.47 -2.38 18.48
C SER A 131 -34.10 -2.59 17.85
N ILE A 132 -33.06 -2.83 18.64
CA ILE A 132 -31.72 -3.20 18.14
C ILE A 132 -31.78 -4.56 17.42
N ALA A 133 -32.42 -5.57 17.99
CA ALA A 133 -32.56 -6.90 17.40
C ALA A 133 -33.34 -6.88 16.08
N GLN A 134 -34.46 -6.17 16.03
CA GLN A 134 -35.28 -6.02 14.82
C GLN A 134 -34.54 -5.22 13.74
N ALA A 135 -33.88 -4.13 14.11
CA ALA A 135 -33.04 -3.37 13.18
C ALA A 135 -31.93 -4.25 12.59
N THR A 136 -31.30 -5.09 13.40
CA THR A 136 -30.23 -6.01 12.96
C THR A 136 -30.76 -7.02 11.95
N THR A 137 -31.89 -7.66 12.25
CA THR A 137 -32.55 -8.62 11.35
C THR A 137 -32.87 -7.95 10.01
N TYR A 138 -33.47 -6.75 10.06
CA TYR A 138 -33.80 -5.97 8.88
C TYR A 138 -32.58 -5.59 8.04
N LEU A 139 -31.47 -5.20 8.69
CA LEU A 139 -30.22 -4.88 7.99
C LEU A 139 -29.56 -6.12 7.37
N HIS A 140 -29.70 -7.31 7.96
CA HIS A 140 -29.23 -8.54 7.32
C HIS A 140 -30.01 -8.86 6.04
N GLU A 141 -31.30 -8.56 6.00
CA GLU A 141 -32.14 -8.80 4.82
C GLU A 141 -31.94 -7.74 3.72
N HIS A 142 -31.71 -6.48 4.10
CA HIS A 142 -31.79 -5.35 3.17
C HIS A 142 -30.48 -4.55 2.99
N ALA A 143 -29.47 -4.78 3.83
CA ALA A 143 -28.21 -4.03 3.82
C ALA A 143 -27.01 -4.91 4.20
N ASP A 144 -27.01 -6.18 3.75
CA ASP A 144 -25.88 -7.08 4.01
C ASP A 144 -24.58 -6.52 3.41
N GLY A 145 -23.50 -6.59 4.19
CA GLY A 145 -22.21 -6.00 3.82
C GLY A 145 -22.10 -4.47 3.88
N CYS A 146 -23.17 -3.73 4.21
CA CYS A 146 -23.08 -2.28 4.40
C CYS A 146 -22.44 -1.90 5.75
N LEU A 147 -21.74 -0.77 5.79
CA LEU A 147 -21.33 -0.11 7.03
C LEU A 147 -22.56 0.29 7.84
N ARG A 148 -22.72 -0.30 9.03
CA ARG A 148 -23.86 -0.06 9.92
C ARG A 148 -23.57 1.08 10.90
N ILE A 149 -24.42 2.09 10.87
CA ILE A 149 -24.27 3.32 11.66
C ILE A 149 -25.48 3.50 12.56
N ALA A 150 -25.26 3.63 13.87
CA ALA A 150 -26.31 3.93 14.84
C ALA A 150 -26.37 5.45 15.09
N VAL A 151 -27.57 6.00 15.18
CA VAL A 151 -27.81 7.42 15.47
C VAL A 151 -28.81 7.54 16.61
N TRP A 152 -28.47 8.28 17.66
CA TRP A 152 -29.36 8.52 18.80
C TRP A 152 -29.12 9.92 19.40
N HIS A 153 -29.89 10.32 20.42
CA HIS A 153 -29.78 11.67 20.99
C HIS A 153 -28.90 11.73 22.25
N HIS A 154 -29.22 10.93 23.28
CA HIS A 154 -28.59 11.04 24.60
C HIS A 154 -27.08 10.73 24.57
N GLY A 155 -26.33 11.31 25.51
CA GLY A 155 -24.90 11.07 25.64
C GLY A 155 -24.58 9.70 26.24
N VAL A 156 -23.29 9.36 26.31
CA VAL A 156 -22.77 8.17 27.00
C VAL A 156 -22.12 8.49 28.37
N HIS A 157 -22.09 9.77 28.75
CA HIS A 157 -21.58 10.27 30.04
C HIS A 157 -22.50 11.39 30.56
N THR A 158 -22.79 11.45 31.86
CA THR A 158 -23.50 12.58 32.52
C THR A 158 -22.75 13.14 33.72
N ASP A 159 -23.20 14.34 34.12
CA ASP A 159 -23.01 14.87 35.47
C ASP A 159 -23.70 13.99 36.51
N SER A 160 -23.02 13.80 37.65
CA SER A 160 -23.12 12.70 38.62
C SER A 160 -24.46 12.43 39.32
N TYR A 161 -25.59 13.02 38.88
CA TYR A 161 -26.85 13.01 39.63
C TYR A 161 -28.11 12.63 38.84
N ARG A 162 -28.04 12.35 37.53
CA ARG A 162 -29.21 11.93 36.74
C ARG A 162 -28.90 10.79 35.76
N PRO A 163 -29.83 9.84 35.54
CA PRO A 163 -29.66 8.72 34.61
C PRO A 163 -29.82 9.13 33.11
N ASP A 164 -29.46 10.35 32.74
CA ASP A 164 -29.70 10.95 31.40
C ASP A 164 -28.60 10.60 30.38
N TYR A 165 -28.19 9.32 30.34
CA TYR A 165 -27.18 8.77 29.42
C TYR A 165 -27.48 7.32 29.07
N LEU A 166 -26.99 6.89 27.91
CA LEU A 166 -26.93 5.47 27.57
C LEU A 166 -25.84 4.79 28.39
N ASN A 167 -26.18 3.64 28.96
CA ASN A 167 -25.24 2.84 29.72
C ASN A 167 -24.35 1.99 28.79
N GLN A 168 -23.30 1.38 29.35
CA GLN A 168 -22.39 0.52 28.60
C GLN A 168 -23.07 -0.73 28.00
N ALA A 169 -24.15 -1.23 28.60
CA ALA A 169 -24.87 -2.38 28.07
C ALA A 169 -25.60 -2.05 26.76
N ASP A 170 -26.23 -0.87 26.67
CA ASP A 170 -26.90 -0.41 25.44
C ASP A 170 -25.89 -0.26 24.28
N ILE A 171 -24.72 0.32 24.56
CA ILE A 171 -23.63 0.44 23.58
C ILE A 171 -23.07 -0.94 23.20
N GLY A 172 -22.90 -1.83 24.18
CA GLY A 172 -22.43 -3.20 23.94
C GLY A 172 -23.36 -3.98 23.01
N GLU A 173 -24.68 -3.81 23.13
CA GLU A 173 -25.64 -4.45 22.23
C GLU A 173 -25.56 -3.93 20.80
N LEU A 174 -25.38 -2.63 20.59
CA LEU A 174 -25.14 -2.06 19.27
C LEU A 174 -23.86 -2.66 18.63
N ILE A 175 -22.79 -2.77 19.42
CA ILE A 175 -21.52 -3.34 18.94
C ILE A 175 -21.69 -4.81 18.53
N ILE A 176 -22.31 -5.63 19.38
CA ILE A 176 -22.55 -7.06 19.11
C ILE A 176 -23.44 -7.24 17.87
N SER A 177 -24.36 -6.30 17.65
CA SER A 177 -25.26 -6.26 16.50
C SER A 177 -24.59 -5.81 15.19
N GLY A 178 -23.28 -5.54 15.22
CA GLY A 178 -22.48 -5.23 14.05
C GLY A 178 -22.47 -3.75 13.65
N PHE A 179 -22.98 -2.84 14.49
CA PHE A 179 -22.77 -1.41 14.29
C PHE A 179 -21.30 -1.06 14.51
N GLN A 180 -20.76 -0.14 13.69
CA GLN A 180 -19.34 0.25 13.73
C GLN A 180 -19.16 1.75 14.01
N VAL A 181 -20.18 2.57 13.76
CA VAL A 181 -20.15 4.00 14.05
C VAL A 181 -21.42 4.41 14.78
N GLY A 182 -21.27 5.21 15.83
CA GLY A 182 -22.36 5.78 16.60
C GLY A 182 -22.33 7.31 16.56
N PHE A 183 -23.43 7.96 16.20
CA PHE A 183 -23.60 9.41 16.31
C PHE A 183 -24.55 9.76 17.43
N HIS A 184 -24.14 10.68 18.30
CA HIS A 184 -25.00 11.18 19.36
C HIS A 184 -24.87 12.69 19.62
N GLY A 185 -25.78 13.21 20.43
CA GLY A 185 -25.83 14.61 20.83
C GLY A 185 -25.87 14.76 22.35
N HIS A 186 -26.78 15.63 22.81
CA HIS A 186 -27.12 15.93 24.21
C HIS A 186 -26.04 16.66 25.03
N THR A 187 -24.76 16.32 24.86
CA THR A 187 -23.64 16.91 25.62
C THR A 187 -23.25 18.33 25.17
N HIS A 188 -23.74 18.74 23.99
CA HIS A 188 -23.39 19.99 23.30
C HIS A 188 -21.87 20.24 23.13
N LYS A 189 -21.07 19.17 23.21
CA LYS A 189 -19.62 19.20 23.02
C LYS A 189 -19.24 18.19 21.95
N ALA A 190 -18.50 18.62 20.94
CA ALA A 190 -18.00 17.71 19.93
C ALA A 190 -16.88 16.84 20.51
N SER A 191 -16.99 15.54 20.29
CA SER A 191 -15.97 14.56 20.65
C SER A 191 -16.06 13.40 19.66
N SER A 192 -14.95 12.69 19.48
CA SER A 192 -14.95 11.45 18.71
C SER A 192 -13.89 10.53 19.28
N GLU A 193 -14.29 9.33 19.66
CA GLU A 193 -13.42 8.33 20.30
C GLU A 193 -13.72 6.94 19.74
N GLN A 194 -12.73 6.07 19.83
CA GLN A 194 -12.86 4.65 19.52
C GLN A 194 -12.94 3.89 20.85
N LEU A 195 -13.95 3.03 21.00
CA LEU A 195 -14.27 2.39 22.28
C LEU A 195 -13.51 1.07 22.48
N ASP A 196 -12.31 1.13 23.02
CA ASP A 196 -11.38 -0.03 23.07
C ASP A 196 -11.67 -1.06 24.18
N TRP A 197 -12.69 -0.85 25.03
CA TRP A 197 -12.97 -1.71 26.19
C TRP A 197 -13.78 -2.97 25.85
N LEU A 198 -14.55 -2.98 24.75
CA LEU A 198 -15.30 -4.14 24.28
C LEU A 198 -14.82 -4.60 22.90
N THR A 199 -14.68 -3.67 21.96
CA THR A 199 -14.14 -3.94 20.62
C THR A 199 -13.47 -2.69 20.07
N ASP A 200 -12.31 -2.83 19.44
CA ASP A 200 -11.65 -1.73 18.73
C ASP A 200 -12.34 -1.36 17.40
N ARG A 201 -13.65 -1.61 17.24
CA ARG A 201 -14.37 -1.45 15.96
C ARG A 201 -15.49 -0.42 16.00
N PHE A 202 -15.76 0.16 17.17
CA PHE A 202 -16.87 1.10 17.35
C PHE A 202 -16.36 2.52 17.58
N VAL A 203 -16.65 3.40 16.63
CA VAL A 203 -16.32 4.82 16.70
C VAL A 203 -17.55 5.58 17.16
N ILE A 204 -17.48 6.27 18.28
CA ILE A 204 -18.55 7.12 18.78
C ILE A 204 -18.21 8.59 18.53
N VAL A 205 -19.17 9.33 17.99
CA VAL A 205 -19.03 10.73 17.59
C VAL A 205 -20.15 11.56 18.20
N SER A 206 -19.77 12.47 19.10
CA SER A 206 -20.63 13.56 19.59
C SER A 206 -20.53 14.75 18.65
N THR A 207 -21.67 15.27 18.17
CA THR A 207 -21.71 16.26 17.07
C THR A 207 -21.64 17.73 17.53
N GLY A 208 -21.53 18.01 18.84
CA GLY A 208 -21.53 19.37 19.37
C GLY A 208 -22.89 20.08 19.23
N SER A 209 -22.91 21.42 19.27
CA SER A 209 -24.13 22.20 19.05
C SER A 209 -23.90 23.49 18.26
N LEU A 210 -24.65 23.65 17.16
CA LEU A 210 -24.68 24.85 16.32
C LEU A 210 -25.52 25.99 16.91
N GLY A 211 -26.57 25.65 17.67
CA GLY A 211 -27.64 26.57 18.07
C GLY A 211 -27.82 26.73 19.58
N ALA A 212 -27.15 25.93 20.42
CA ALA A 212 -27.30 26.06 21.87
C ALA A 212 -26.74 27.39 22.38
N ASN A 213 -27.50 28.04 23.26
CA ASN A 213 -27.05 29.21 23.99
C ASN A 213 -25.88 28.85 24.93
N GLN A 214 -25.12 29.86 25.39
CA GLN A 214 -23.97 29.65 26.29
C GLN A 214 -24.35 28.88 27.57
N HIS A 215 -25.49 29.21 28.19
CA HIS A 215 -25.98 28.56 29.42
C HIS A 215 -26.44 27.11 29.24
N HIS A 216 -26.52 26.62 28.00
CA HIS A 216 -26.83 25.22 27.69
C HIS A 216 -25.60 24.45 27.21
N ARG A 217 -24.42 25.07 27.11
CA ARG A 217 -23.17 24.43 26.66
C ARG A 217 -22.21 24.28 27.84
N PRO A 218 -21.29 23.30 27.83
CA PRO A 218 -20.22 23.24 28.82
C PRO A 218 -19.36 24.51 28.80
N ASP A 219 -18.75 24.81 29.94
CA ASP A 219 -17.89 25.98 30.07
C ASP A 219 -16.75 25.96 29.06
N ALA A 220 -16.43 27.14 28.51
CA ALA A 220 -15.41 27.36 27.48
C ALA A 220 -15.61 26.59 26.15
N VAL A 221 -16.78 26.00 25.89
CA VAL A 221 -17.09 25.34 24.61
C VAL A 221 -17.84 26.29 23.68
N GLY A 222 -17.27 26.55 22.50
CA GLY A 222 -17.86 27.36 21.43
C GLY A 222 -19.07 26.71 20.77
N ARG A 223 -19.63 27.35 19.73
CA ARG A 223 -20.62 26.68 18.86
C ARG A 223 -19.86 25.72 17.96
N GLN A 224 -20.34 24.51 17.82
CA GLN A 224 -19.59 23.44 17.17
C GLN A 224 -20.48 22.61 16.24
N PHE A 225 -19.86 22.11 15.17
CA PHE A 225 -20.42 21.04 14.35
C PHE A 225 -19.31 20.12 13.88
N SER A 226 -19.69 18.89 13.52
CA SER A 226 -18.79 17.89 12.99
C SER A 226 -19.14 17.57 11.53
N ILE A 227 -18.13 17.45 10.68
CA ILE A 227 -18.24 16.84 9.35
C ILE A 227 -17.62 15.45 9.46
N ALA A 228 -18.43 14.41 9.25
CA ALA A 228 -17.97 13.03 9.17
C ALA A 228 -17.93 12.58 7.70
N ARG A 229 -16.77 12.07 7.25
CA ARG A 229 -16.67 11.34 5.99
C ARG A 229 -16.50 9.87 6.30
N LEU A 230 -17.38 9.06 5.74
CA LEU A 230 -17.50 7.65 6.08
C LEU A 230 -17.13 6.83 4.85
N TYR A 231 -16.28 5.86 5.06
CA TYR A 231 -15.86 4.86 4.08
C TYR A 231 -16.12 3.48 4.70
N PRO A 232 -16.29 2.43 3.89
CA PRO A 232 -16.60 1.09 4.40
C PRO A 232 -15.68 0.62 5.54
N HIS A 233 -14.43 1.08 5.55
CA HIS A 233 -13.38 0.66 6.47
C HIS A 233 -12.76 1.79 7.30
N GLN A 234 -13.17 3.05 7.12
CA GLN A 234 -12.57 4.22 7.79
C GLN A 234 -13.61 5.32 8.05
N ALA A 235 -13.46 6.02 9.18
CA ALA A 235 -14.24 7.21 9.50
C ALA A 235 -13.33 8.42 9.75
N TYR A 236 -13.60 9.53 9.08
CA TYR A 236 -12.88 10.80 9.28
C TYR A 236 -13.82 11.80 9.90
N VAL A 237 -13.42 12.36 11.04
CA VAL A 237 -14.22 13.34 11.77
C VAL A 237 -13.46 14.66 11.87
N GLN A 238 -14.10 15.72 11.38
CA GLN A 238 -13.59 17.08 11.42
C GLN A 238 -14.52 17.94 12.27
N VAL A 239 -13.99 18.55 13.32
CA VAL A 239 -14.76 19.44 14.19
C VAL A 239 -14.48 20.89 13.80
N TYR A 240 -15.54 21.68 13.70
CA TYR A 240 -15.48 23.12 13.50
C TYR A 240 -16.00 23.79 14.75
N GLU A 241 -15.26 24.76 15.28
CA GLU A 241 -15.64 25.50 16.48
C GLU A 241 -15.61 27.01 16.23
N ARG A 242 -16.62 27.71 16.74
CA ARG A 242 -16.67 29.16 16.81
C ARG A 242 -16.74 29.61 18.27
N GLY A 243 -15.67 30.25 18.75
CA GLY A 243 -15.62 30.89 20.06
C GLY A 243 -16.47 32.17 20.13
N GLY A 244 -16.63 32.73 21.33
CA GLY A 244 -17.38 33.97 21.54
C GLY A 244 -16.80 35.19 20.79
N ASP A 245 -15.46 35.24 20.64
CA ASP A 245 -14.74 36.38 20.08
C ASP A 245 -14.41 36.25 18.58
N VAL A 246 -14.74 35.11 17.95
CA VAL A 246 -14.36 34.81 16.56
C VAL A 246 -15.63 34.74 15.69
N SER A 247 -15.69 35.52 14.62
CA SER A 247 -16.86 35.55 13.72
C SER A 247 -16.97 34.29 12.83
N ALA A 248 -15.86 33.60 12.57
CA ALA A 248 -15.76 32.43 11.71
C ALA A 248 -15.57 31.11 12.49
N TYR A 249 -16.03 30.01 11.91
CA TYR A 249 -15.72 28.67 12.41
C TYR A 249 -14.28 28.30 12.05
N VAL A 250 -13.51 27.87 13.05
CA VAL A 250 -12.15 27.40 12.88
C VAL A 250 -12.15 25.87 12.91
N ARG A 251 -11.47 25.27 11.92
CA ARG A 251 -11.27 23.82 11.87
C ARG A 251 -10.35 23.39 13.01
N LYS A 252 -10.80 22.42 13.81
CA LYS A 252 -10.00 21.72 14.83
C LYS A 252 -9.34 20.47 14.23
N ARG A 253 -8.53 19.79 15.05
CA ARG A 253 -7.79 18.57 14.68
C ARG A 253 -8.74 17.54 14.05
N THR A 254 -8.34 17.02 12.89
CA THR A 254 -9.04 15.92 12.23
C THR A 254 -8.63 14.62 12.88
N ARG A 255 -9.59 13.72 13.10
CA ARG A 255 -9.33 12.36 13.58
C ARG A 255 -9.74 11.36 12.50
N THR A 256 -8.89 10.38 12.27
CA THR A 256 -9.10 9.27 11.34
C THR A 256 -9.18 7.99 12.17
N PHE A 257 -10.23 7.22 11.97
CA PHE A 257 -10.47 5.96 12.67
C PHE A 257 -10.54 4.81 11.66
N SER A 258 -9.88 3.69 11.97
CA SER A 258 -10.00 2.45 11.20
C SER A 258 -11.17 1.63 11.74
N LEU A 259 -12.00 1.09 10.85
CA LEU A 259 -13.18 0.27 11.17
C LEU A 259 -12.95 -1.24 10.93
N VAL A 260 -11.73 -1.64 10.53
CA VAL A 260 -11.38 -3.03 10.17
C VAL A 260 -10.99 -3.86 11.39
N SER A 261 -11.34 -5.16 11.38
CA SER A 261 -10.92 -6.13 12.40
C SER A 261 -9.40 -6.24 12.54
N PRO A 262 -8.87 -6.32 13.78
CA PRO A 262 -7.44 -6.33 14.00
C PRO A 262 -6.85 -7.74 13.90
N THR A 263 -6.09 -8.00 12.84
CA THR A 263 -5.04 -9.02 12.89
C THR A 263 -3.66 -8.45 13.19
N GLU A 264 -3.49 -7.13 13.28
CA GLU A 264 -2.21 -6.52 13.70
C GLU A 264 -2.48 -5.30 14.59
N LYS A 265 -2.14 -5.39 15.88
CA LYS A 265 -2.33 -4.34 16.90
C LYS A 265 -1.48 -3.09 16.67
N ASP A 266 -0.49 -3.15 15.78
CA ASP A 266 0.54 -2.12 15.61
C ASP A 266 0.15 -0.99 14.63
N HIS A 267 -0.98 -1.05 13.91
CA HIS A 267 -1.33 0.01 12.92
C HIS A 267 -2.30 1.08 13.45
N ARG A 268 -2.62 1.04 14.75
CA ARG A 268 -3.82 1.71 15.32
C ARG A 268 -3.62 3.17 15.68
N GLU A 269 -2.37 3.60 15.87
CA GLU A 269 -2.06 4.98 16.25
C GLU A 269 -1.36 5.75 15.12
N VAL A 270 -1.16 5.09 13.98
CA VAL A 270 -0.52 5.69 12.81
C VAL A 270 -1.59 6.28 11.90
N THR A 271 -1.56 7.58 11.67
CA THR A 271 -2.47 8.22 10.72
C THR A 271 -1.74 9.30 9.94
N ALA A 272 -2.18 9.52 8.70
CA ALA A 272 -1.70 10.63 7.88
C ALA A 272 -2.86 11.32 7.15
N ASN A 273 -2.67 12.57 6.76
CA ASN A 273 -3.61 13.26 5.88
C ASN A 273 -3.33 12.90 4.41
N LEU A 274 -2.10 13.11 3.93
CA LEU A 274 -1.67 12.75 2.58
C LEU A 274 -0.56 11.71 2.65
N HIS A 275 -0.58 10.74 1.76
CA HIS A 275 0.55 9.88 1.44
C HIS A 275 0.76 9.94 -0.08
N ARG A 276 1.80 10.62 -0.51
CA ARG A 276 2.14 10.80 -1.92
C ARG A 276 3.44 10.08 -2.25
N ARG A 277 3.46 9.43 -3.42
CA ARG A 277 4.65 8.86 -4.03
C ARG A 277 4.75 9.30 -5.47
N ALA A 278 5.81 10.02 -5.80
CA ALA A 278 6.14 10.36 -7.17
C ALA A 278 7.31 9.49 -7.64
N TYR A 279 7.03 8.56 -8.54
CA TYR A 279 7.98 7.67 -9.19
C TYR A 279 8.46 8.33 -10.48
N HIS A 280 9.77 8.52 -10.61
CA HIS A 280 10.43 8.92 -11.85
C HIS A 280 11.36 7.79 -12.30
N VAL A 281 11.14 7.25 -13.49
CA VAL A 281 11.92 6.13 -14.04
C VAL A 281 12.74 6.63 -15.22
N ASP A 282 14.05 6.55 -15.10
CA ASP A 282 14.96 6.97 -16.16
C ASP A 282 15.12 5.90 -17.26
N ARG A 283 15.77 6.28 -18.37
CA ARG A 283 16.08 5.38 -19.49
C ARG A 283 17.01 4.21 -19.14
N HIS A 284 17.62 4.22 -17.95
CA HIS A 284 18.49 3.18 -17.42
C HIS A 284 17.74 2.27 -16.43
N GLY A 285 16.42 2.42 -16.30
CA GLY A 285 15.59 1.64 -15.39
C GLY A 285 15.93 1.88 -13.91
N ILE A 286 16.53 3.03 -13.59
CA ILE A 286 16.66 3.52 -12.23
C ILE A 286 15.39 4.31 -11.90
N MET A 287 14.74 3.89 -10.82
CA MET A 287 13.52 4.50 -10.32
C MET A 287 13.86 5.38 -9.11
N THR A 288 13.63 6.68 -9.23
CA THR A 288 13.67 7.64 -8.12
C THR A 288 12.26 7.81 -7.57
N VAL A 289 12.09 7.74 -6.25
CA VAL A 289 10.78 7.89 -5.61
C VAL A 289 10.84 8.99 -4.57
N ASP A 290 10.07 10.05 -4.79
CA ASP A 290 9.82 11.09 -3.81
C ASP A 290 8.59 10.72 -2.96
N VAL A 291 8.79 10.63 -1.65
CA VAL A 291 7.76 10.28 -0.66
C VAL A 291 7.42 11.53 0.14
N GLU A 292 6.14 11.91 0.11
CA GLU A 292 5.60 13.01 0.91
C GLU A 292 4.44 12.49 1.77
N ILE A 293 4.54 12.65 3.08
CA ILE A 293 3.49 12.25 4.02
C ILE A 293 3.18 13.46 4.92
N THR A 294 1.94 13.95 4.91
CA THR A 294 1.55 15.14 5.68
C THR A 294 0.72 14.79 6.91
N GLU A 295 0.87 15.55 7.99
CA GLU A 295 0.21 15.33 9.27
C GLU A 295 0.40 13.89 9.81
N LEU A 296 1.56 13.27 9.54
CA LEU A 296 1.88 11.93 10.01
C LEU A 296 1.95 11.91 11.53
N GLN A 297 1.13 11.08 12.15
CA GLN A 297 1.19 10.75 13.56
C GLN A 297 1.63 9.30 13.66
N SER A 298 2.68 9.04 14.43
CA SER A 298 3.15 7.67 14.67
C SER A 298 3.85 7.63 16.03
N PRO A 299 3.40 6.82 16.99
CA PRO A 299 4.07 6.65 18.28
C PRO A 299 5.14 5.57 18.27
N HIS A 300 5.20 4.75 17.23
CA HIS A 300 6.17 3.67 17.05
C HIS A 300 6.77 3.73 15.63
N PRO A 301 7.80 2.91 15.34
CA PRO A 301 8.40 2.87 14.01
C PRO A 301 7.40 2.42 12.94
N VAL A 302 7.50 2.97 11.72
CA VAL A 302 6.58 2.69 10.60
C VAL A 302 7.34 2.45 9.31
N VAL A 303 6.91 1.43 8.56
CA VAL A 303 7.47 1.14 7.24
C VAL A 303 6.96 2.18 6.23
N VAL A 304 7.89 2.99 5.72
CA VAL A 304 7.62 4.07 4.76
C VAL A 304 8.03 3.73 3.33
N ALA A 305 8.78 2.65 3.10
CA ALA A 305 8.94 2.06 1.77
C ALA A 305 9.40 0.61 1.90
N GLU A 306 8.98 -0.21 0.95
CA GLU A 306 9.46 -1.58 0.79
C GLU A 306 9.70 -1.84 -0.70
N VAL A 307 10.84 -2.46 -1.00
CA VAL A 307 11.26 -2.77 -2.35
C VAL A 307 11.64 -4.25 -2.41
N THR A 308 10.96 -5.00 -3.27
CA THR A 308 11.14 -6.44 -3.43
C THR A 308 11.95 -6.75 -4.69
N PRO A 309 12.53 -7.95 -4.82
CA PRO A 309 13.11 -8.42 -6.08
C PRO A 309 12.15 -8.23 -7.27
N PRO A 310 12.67 -8.04 -8.50
CA PRO A 310 14.06 -8.25 -8.93
C PRO A 310 14.99 -7.02 -8.82
N VAL A 311 14.68 -6.08 -7.93
CA VAL A 311 15.56 -4.94 -7.63
C VAL A 311 16.95 -5.39 -7.18
N CYS A 312 18.00 -4.78 -7.73
CA CYS A 312 19.38 -5.11 -7.36
C CYS A 312 19.75 -4.48 -6.02
N GLU A 313 19.45 -3.20 -5.86
CA GLU A 313 19.73 -2.41 -4.67
C GLU A 313 18.75 -1.23 -4.61
N ALA A 314 18.47 -0.76 -3.40
CA ALA A 314 17.70 0.46 -3.14
C ALA A 314 18.39 1.28 -2.05
N ARG A 315 18.35 2.61 -2.18
CA ARG A 315 18.99 3.53 -1.23
C ARG A 315 18.10 4.72 -0.94
N GLY A 316 17.99 5.05 0.34
CA GLY A 316 17.32 6.25 0.83
C GLY A 316 18.28 7.42 0.98
N ALA A 317 17.74 8.65 0.96
CA ALA A 317 18.43 9.80 1.54
C ALA A 317 18.64 9.57 3.06
N GLU A 318 19.76 10.03 3.60
CA GLU A 318 20.16 9.78 5.00
C GLU A 318 19.19 10.37 6.03
N ALA A 319 18.59 11.53 5.74
CA ALA A 319 17.64 12.18 6.63
C ALA A 319 16.44 12.76 5.85
N PRO A 320 15.23 12.76 6.45
CA PRO A 320 14.09 13.53 5.97
C PRO A 320 14.42 15.03 5.88
N ALA A 321 14.17 15.64 4.71
CA ALA A 321 14.51 17.04 4.48
C ALA A 321 13.68 18.02 5.34
N SER A 322 12.48 17.62 5.77
CA SER A 322 11.51 18.47 6.45
C SER A 322 11.31 18.16 7.94
N SER A 323 12.01 17.17 8.51
CA SER A 323 11.72 16.66 9.86
C SER A 323 12.99 16.37 10.67
N PRO A 324 13.57 17.39 11.34
CA PRO A 324 14.74 17.20 12.19
C PRO A 324 14.47 16.18 13.30
N GLY A 325 15.37 15.21 13.48
CA GLY A 325 15.30 14.16 14.50
C GLY A 325 14.58 12.87 14.10
N PHE A 326 13.97 12.82 12.91
CA PHE A 326 13.42 11.58 12.37
C PHE A 326 14.52 10.79 11.64
N GLU A 327 14.65 9.51 11.98
CA GLU A 327 15.63 8.62 11.36
C GLU A 327 14.91 7.60 10.47
N ILE A 328 15.40 7.38 9.26
CA ILE A 328 14.93 6.28 8.41
C ILE A 328 16.04 5.23 8.36
N ARG A 329 15.75 4.03 8.85
CA ARG A 329 16.69 2.91 8.81
C ARG A 329 16.35 1.98 7.65
N GLN A 330 17.39 1.61 6.91
CA GLN A 330 17.33 0.62 5.84
C GLN A 330 17.69 -0.76 6.42
N ALA A 331 16.85 -1.76 6.15
CA ALA A 331 17.10 -3.15 6.51
C ALA A 331 17.02 -4.04 5.27
N HIS A 332 17.97 -4.97 5.14
CA HIS A 332 17.99 -5.98 4.07
C HIS A 332 17.53 -7.32 4.65
N HIS A 333 16.54 -7.95 4.02
CA HIS A 333 16.10 -9.30 4.39
C HIS A 333 16.74 -10.34 3.45
N PRO A 334 17.78 -11.09 3.90
CA PRO A 334 18.64 -11.87 3.01
C PRO A 334 17.93 -13.03 2.30
N ARG A 335 16.87 -13.59 2.91
CA ARG A 335 16.12 -14.72 2.34
C ARG A 335 15.12 -14.31 1.26
N GLU A 336 14.64 -13.07 1.31
CA GLU A 336 13.56 -12.57 0.44
C GLU A 336 14.05 -11.52 -0.56
N GLY A 337 15.31 -11.05 -0.44
CA GLY A 337 15.86 -9.97 -1.26
C GLY A 337 15.13 -8.63 -1.09
N THR A 338 14.33 -8.50 -0.03
CA THR A 338 13.50 -7.32 0.22
C THR A 338 14.28 -6.28 1.01
N ILE A 339 14.20 -5.03 0.56
CA ILE A 339 14.80 -3.86 1.20
C ILE A 339 13.67 -3.04 1.81
N ARG A 340 13.73 -2.83 3.12
CA ARG A 340 12.72 -2.12 3.89
C ARG A 340 13.27 -0.85 4.49
N PHE A 341 12.50 0.23 4.40
CA PHE A 341 12.79 1.53 4.97
C PHE A 341 11.79 1.83 6.08
N THR A 342 12.28 1.94 7.30
CA THR A 342 11.47 2.15 8.50
C THR A 342 11.79 3.51 9.10
N LEU A 343 10.78 4.36 9.25
CA LEU A 343 10.84 5.64 9.95
C LEU A 343 10.74 5.42 11.46
N TYR A 344 11.66 6.01 12.21
CA TYR A 344 11.67 6.03 13.67
C TYR A 344 11.33 7.44 14.16
N PRO A 345 10.10 7.67 14.67
CA PRO A 345 9.72 8.97 15.20
C PRO A 345 10.40 9.21 16.56
N PRO A 346 10.99 10.39 16.80
CA PRO A 346 11.61 10.74 18.08
C PRO A 346 10.58 11.06 19.18
N GLU A 347 9.41 11.54 18.79
CA GLU A 347 8.32 11.94 19.69
C GLU A 347 6.96 11.83 19.00
N TYR A 348 5.88 11.70 19.79
CA TYR A 348 4.52 11.61 19.29
C TYR A 348 3.96 12.99 18.95
N ARG A 349 4.31 13.51 17.76
CA ARG A 349 3.74 14.77 17.22
C ARG A 349 3.37 14.62 15.74
N PRO A 350 2.31 15.29 15.26
CA PRO A 350 2.01 15.39 13.83
C PRO A 350 3.20 16.01 13.09
N THR A 351 3.67 15.36 12.03
CA THR A 351 4.86 15.80 11.28
C THR A 351 4.67 15.64 9.77
N ASP A 352 5.19 16.58 8.99
CA ASP A 352 5.26 16.48 7.54
C ASP A 352 6.62 15.89 7.12
N LEU A 353 6.58 14.69 6.55
CA LEU A 353 7.74 13.93 6.11
C LEU A 353 7.94 14.09 4.61
N ARG A 354 9.12 14.54 4.20
CA ARG A 354 9.62 14.49 2.82
C ARG A 354 10.92 13.70 2.77
N TRP A 355 10.93 12.65 1.97
CA TRP A 355 12.07 11.74 1.84
C TRP A 355 12.14 11.16 0.43
N ARG A 356 13.33 10.78 -0.01
CA ARG A 356 13.60 10.25 -1.34
C ARG A 356 14.37 8.95 -1.24
N TYR A 357 14.05 8.00 -2.10
CA TYR A 357 14.89 6.82 -2.33
C TYR A 357 15.01 6.50 -3.82
N GLN A 358 16.05 5.75 -4.18
CA GLN A 358 16.28 5.25 -5.52
C GLN A 358 16.39 3.73 -5.50
N ALA A 359 15.94 3.08 -6.56
CA ALA A 359 16.09 1.64 -6.76
C ALA A 359 16.43 1.33 -8.21
N SER A 360 17.34 0.39 -8.45
CA SER A 360 17.64 -0.08 -9.80
C SER A 360 16.82 -1.32 -10.15
N ASN A 361 16.55 -1.51 -11.44
CA ASN A 361 15.87 -2.72 -11.92
C ASN A 361 14.46 -2.92 -11.34
N ALA A 362 13.73 -1.81 -11.09
CA ALA A 362 12.46 -1.86 -10.38
C ALA A 362 11.23 -2.09 -11.27
N ILE A 363 11.32 -1.76 -12.57
CA ILE A 363 10.19 -1.77 -13.50
C ILE A 363 10.68 -2.24 -14.88
N PRO A 364 9.99 -3.18 -15.56
CA PRO A 364 10.23 -3.52 -16.97
C PRO A 364 9.83 -2.34 -17.89
N LEU A 365 10.66 -2.08 -18.91
CA LEU A 365 10.50 -0.96 -19.85
C LEU A 365 10.00 -1.41 -21.23
N THR A 366 10.01 -2.71 -21.52
CA THR A 366 9.53 -3.27 -22.79
C THR A 366 8.63 -4.49 -22.56
N ARG A 367 7.79 -4.84 -23.54
CA ARG A 367 6.90 -6.02 -23.44
C ARG A 367 7.69 -7.32 -23.29
N ALA A 368 8.84 -7.43 -23.96
CA ALA A 368 9.75 -8.57 -23.87
C ALA A 368 10.36 -8.74 -22.46
N GLU A 369 10.49 -7.66 -21.70
CA GLU A 369 10.98 -7.71 -20.31
C GLU A 369 9.92 -8.20 -19.34
N VAL A 370 8.62 -7.97 -19.57
CA VAL A 370 7.54 -8.27 -18.60
C VAL A 370 7.64 -9.68 -18.01
N PRO A 371 7.81 -10.76 -18.80
CA PRO A 371 7.91 -12.12 -18.26
C PRO A 371 9.18 -12.37 -17.42
N LEU A 372 10.20 -11.52 -17.53
CA LEU A 372 11.48 -11.66 -16.83
C LEU A 372 11.45 -11.10 -15.40
N TYR A 373 10.49 -10.21 -15.11
CA TYR A 373 10.31 -9.62 -13.78
C TYR A 373 9.35 -10.45 -12.92
N ASP A 374 8.75 -11.48 -13.51
CA ASP A 374 7.59 -12.19 -12.97
C ASP A 374 7.90 -13.63 -12.53
N VAL A 375 9.14 -13.89 -12.11
CA VAL A 375 9.58 -15.24 -11.72
C VAL A 375 9.01 -15.69 -10.34
N GLY A 376 7.87 -15.15 -9.90
CA GLY A 376 7.39 -15.33 -8.52
C GLY A 376 5.93 -15.03 -8.16
N LEU A 377 4.97 -14.90 -9.08
CA LEU A 377 3.55 -14.86 -8.71
C LEU A 377 2.95 -16.28 -8.75
N ARG A 378 2.54 -16.89 -7.62
CA ARG A 378 1.42 -16.52 -6.72
C ARG A 378 0.15 -16.20 -7.52
N ARG A 379 -0.81 -17.13 -7.47
CA ARG A 379 -2.08 -17.15 -8.23
C ARG A 379 -2.81 -15.79 -8.19
N GLY A 380 -3.25 -15.28 -9.34
CA GLY A 380 -4.25 -14.18 -9.42
C GLY A 380 -4.00 -13.12 -10.48
N HIS A 381 -2.76 -12.93 -10.90
CA HIS A 381 -2.38 -12.14 -12.06
C HIS A 381 -1.51 -13.04 -12.94
N ASP A 382 -1.84 -13.17 -14.22
CA ASP A 382 -1.02 -13.87 -15.21
C ASP A 382 -0.47 -12.83 -16.19
N PRO A 383 0.62 -12.11 -15.83
CA PRO A 383 1.28 -11.15 -16.72
C PRO A 383 1.71 -11.77 -18.05
N ALA A 384 1.98 -13.09 -18.08
CA ALA A 384 2.31 -13.81 -19.31
C ALA A 384 1.15 -13.85 -20.31
N ARG A 385 -0.10 -13.61 -19.86
CA ARG A 385 -1.27 -13.47 -20.74
C ARG A 385 -1.64 -12.03 -21.11
N SER A 386 -1.33 -11.03 -20.28
CA SER A 386 -1.69 -9.62 -20.57
C SER A 386 -0.57 -8.79 -21.19
N GLY A 387 0.70 -9.11 -20.89
CA GLY A 387 1.85 -8.29 -21.28
C GLY A 387 1.90 -6.93 -20.61
N ASP A 388 1.12 -6.74 -19.53
CA ASP A 388 1.03 -5.49 -18.80
C ASP A 388 2.00 -5.50 -17.60
N VAL A 389 2.59 -4.34 -17.33
CA VAL A 389 3.40 -4.06 -16.15
C VAL A 389 2.49 -3.64 -15.02
N LEU A 390 2.61 -4.30 -13.87
CA LEU A 390 1.92 -3.92 -12.65
C LEU A 390 2.90 -3.35 -11.63
N ARG A 391 2.72 -2.06 -11.27
CA ARG A 391 3.49 -1.43 -10.20
C ARG A 391 2.56 -0.99 -9.07
N THR A 392 2.69 -1.65 -7.93
CA THR A 392 1.86 -1.40 -6.75
C THR A 392 2.62 -0.86 -5.55
N HIS A 393 1.91 -0.17 -4.67
CA HIS A 393 2.31 0.23 -3.33
C HIS A 393 1.39 -0.41 -2.29
N LEU A 394 1.98 -1.09 -1.29
CA LEU A 394 1.25 -1.63 -0.13
C LEU A 394 0.96 -0.50 0.86
N VAL A 395 -0.32 -0.29 1.16
CA VAL A 395 -0.74 0.69 2.16
C VAL A 395 -0.60 0.08 3.55
N THR A 396 0.37 0.57 4.32
CA THR A 396 0.70 0.04 5.65
C THR A 396 0.04 0.79 6.79
N PHE A 397 -0.53 1.97 6.56
CA PHE A 397 -1.24 2.75 7.57
C PHE A 397 -2.36 3.62 6.96
N PRO A 398 -3.39 3.97 7.74
CA PRO A 398 -4.48 4.84 7.29
C PRO A 398 -4.00 6.23 6.83
N CYS A 399 -4.46 6.67 5.67
CA CYS A 399 -4.30 8.04 5.21
C CYS A 399 -5.57 8.57 4.54
N LYS A 400 -5.83 9.88 4.53
CA LYS A 400 -7.03 10.43 3.86
C LYS A 400 -6.94 10.35 2.34
N LEU A 401 -5.76 10.61 1.80
CA LEU A 401 -5.51 10.55 0.36
C LEU A 401 -4.19 9.80 0.11
N LEU A 402 -4.25 8.79 -0.75
CA LEU A 402 -3.09 8.19 -1.39
C LEU A 402 -2.97 8.72 -2.81
N ASP A 403 -1.81 9.26 -3.15
CA ASP A 403 -1.50 9.82 -4.46
C ASP A 403 -0.26 9.13 -5.04
N LEU A 404 -0.43 8.36 -6.11
CA LEU A 404 0.66 7.69 -6.81
C LEU A 404 0.83 8.33 -8.18
N ALA A 405 1.96 9.00 -8.40
CA ALA A 405 2.32 9.61 -9.67
C ALA A 405 3.49 8.84 -10.29
N PHE A 406 3.35 8.40 -11.54
CA PHE A 406 4.37 7.70 -12.30
C PHE A 406 4.76 8.56 -13.50
N ASP A 407 6.06 8.84 -13.63
CA ASP A 407 6.67 9.60 -14.72
C ASP A 407 7.84 8.80 -15.30
N PHE A 408 7.95 8.79 -16.63
CA PHE A 408 8.94 8.01 -17.35
C PHE A 408 9.76 8.87 -18.30
N GLU A 409 11.08 8.66 -18.34
CA GLU A 409 11.97 9.26 -19.32
C GLU A 409 11.76 8.58 -20.69
N GLY A 410 10.80 9.08 -21.46
CA GLY A 410 10.43 8.57 -22.78
C GLY A 410 9.02 8.02 -22.82
N ASP A 411 8.57 7.64 -24.01
CA ASP A 411 7.22 7.10 -24.20
C ASP A 411 7.21 5.64 -23.78
N VAL A 412 7.17 5.35 -22.48
CA VAL A 412 7.18 3.95 -21.97
C VAL A 412 5.78 3.37 -21.91
N ILE A 413 4.76 4.18 -21.65
CA ILE A 413 3.37 3.74 -21.52
C ILE A 413 2.69 3.78 -22.89
N GLU A 414 2.07 2.68 -23.31
CA GLU A 414 1.19 2.69 -24.49
C GLU A 414 -0.03 3.58 -24.20
N PRO A 415 -0.34 4.59 -25.04
CA PRO A 415 -1.47 5.49 -24.82
C PRO A 415 -2.78 4.75 -24.58
N GLY A 416 -3.49 5.10 -23.50
CA GLY A 416 -4.75 4.48 -23.12
C GLY A 416 -4.67 3.07 -22.50
N SER A 417 -3.46 2.51 -22.33
CA SER A 417 -3.29 1.20 -21.68
C SER A 417 -3.31 1.24 -20.16
N ALA A 418 -3.12 2.43 -19.56
CA ALA A 418 -3.04 2.59 -18.12
C ALA A 418 -4.40 2.33 -17.45
N ALA A 419 -4.40 1.51 -16.41
CA ALA A 419 -5.57 1.18 -15.61
C ALA A 419 -5.23 1.14 -14.12
N ALA A 420 -6.17 1.56 -13.28
CA ALA A 420 -6.07 1.37 -11.84
C ALA A 420 -6.12 -0.12 -11.49
N ARG A 421 -5.25 -0.56 -10.57
CA ARG A 421 -5.22 -1.93 -10.06
C ARG A 421 -5.19 -1.91 -8.53
N VAL A 422 -6.06 -2.70 -7.91
CA VAL A 422 -6.08 -2.89 -6.46
C VAL A 422 -6.05 -4.37 -6.15
N GLU A 423 -5.18 -4.76 -5.22
CA GLU A 423 -5.06 -6.14 -4.75
C GLU A 423 -5.22 -6.23 -3.24
N ARG A 424 -5.91 -7.28 -2.78
CA ARG A 424 -6.08 -7.62 -1.37
C ARG A 424 -5.31 -8.91 -1.06
N LEU A 425 -4.76 -9.00 0.16
CA LEU A 425 -4.13 -10.22 0.62
C LEU A 425 -5.19 -11.21 1.09
N VAL A 426 -5.21 -12.41 0.51
CA VAL A 426 -6.10 -13.51 0.93
C VAL A 426 -5.28 -14.54 1.68
N GLN A 427 -5.64 -14.75 2.95
CA GLN A 427 -5.09 -15.80 3.81
C GLN A 427 -5.95 -17.06 3.61
N GLY A 428 -5.39 -18.08 2.95
CA GLY A 428 -6.05 -19.37 2.75
C GLY A 428 -5.37 -20.49 3.54
N PRO A 429 -5.89 -21.74 3.53
CA PRO A 429 -5.25 -22.91 4.14
C PRO A 429 -3.91 -23.33 3.49
N GLY A 430 -3.27 -22.46 2.71
CA GLY A 430 -1.96 -22.59 2.08
C GLY A 430 -1.16 -21.28 2.22
N GLU A 431 -0.31 -20.95 1.24
CA GLU A 431 0.40 -19.65 1.23
C GLU A 431 -0.56 -18.47 0.94
N ALA A 432 -0.30 -17.33 1.61
CA ALA A 432 -1.02 -16.10 1.35
C ALA A 432 -0.76 -15.59 -0.09
N TYR A 433 -1.81 -15.15 -0.76
CA TYR A 433 -1.73 -14.67 -2.15
C TYR A 433 -2.50 -13.37 -2.34
N TRP A 434 -2.17 -12.65 -3.41
CA TRP A 434 -2.80 -11.38 -3.76
C TRP A 434 -3.95 -11.63 -4.75
N GLU A 435 -5.12 -11.09 -4.45
CA GLU A 435 -6.31 -11.20 -5.28
C GLU A 435 -6.80 -9.80 -5.69
N ARG A 436 -7.29 -9.66 -6.92
CA ARG A 436 -7.84 -8.40 -7.43
C ARG A 436 -9.09 -7.96 -6.65
N ALA A 437 -9.11 -6.71 -6.20
CA ALA A 437 -10.23 -6.10 -5.47
C ALA A 437 -11.03 -5.13 -6.37
N VAL A 438 -11.87 -5.68 -7.25
CA VAL A 438 -12.60 -4.92 -8.31
C VAL A 438 -13.50 -3.82 -7.75
N ALA A 439 -14.13 -4.02 -6.59
CA ALA A 439 -14.97 -3.01 -5.96
C ALA A 439 -14.17 -1.76 -5.58
N GLU A 440 -12.95 -1.96 -5.06
CA GLU A 440 -12.07 -0.87 -4.63
C GLU A 440 -11.41 -0.16 -5.83
N GLU A 441 -11.13 -0.89 -6.91
CA GLU A 441 -10.62 -0.28 -8.16
C GLU A 441 -11.56 0.80 -8.73
N ARG A 442 -12.88 0.63 -8.58
CA ARG A 442 -13.87 1.61 -9.06
C ARG A 442 -13.81 2.95 -8.33
N ARG A 443 -13.23 2.98 -7.13
CA ARG A 443 -13.05 4.21 -6.34
C ARG A 443 -11.78 4.98 -6.72
N CYS A 444 -10.85 4.34 -7.42
CA CYS A 444 -9.61 4.99 -7.81
C CYS A 444 -9.83 5.97 -8.96
N ARG A 445 -9.28 7.17 -8.85
CA ARG A 445 -9.30 8.17 -9.92
C ARG A 445 -7.96 8.13 -10.64
N LEU A 446 -7.98 7.62 -11.87
CA LEU A 446 -6.82 7.60 -12.75
C LEU A 446 -6.89 8.80 -13.69
N ALA A 447 -5.84 9.61 -13.73
CA ALA A 447 -5.70 10.73 -14.64
C ALA A 447 -4.37 10.61 -15.40
N PRO A 448 -4.37 10.61 -16.74
CA PRO A 448 -3.13 10.76 -17.50
C PRO A 448 -2.61 12.19 -17.32
N GLU A 449 -1.32 12.32 -16.99
CA GLU A 449 -0.61 13.60 -16.94
C GLU A 449 0.29 13.70 -18.18
N GLY A 450 -0.33 13.92 -19.34
CA GLY A 450 0.36 13.90 -20.64
C GLY A 450 0.56 12.49 -21.19
N GLU A 451 1.55 12.31 -22.07
CA GLU A 451 1.80 11.03 -22.77
C GLU A 451 2.72 10.07 -22.00
N ARG A 452 3.46 10.58 -21.00
CA ARG A 452 4.51 9.84 -20.28
C ARG A 452 4.24 9.66 -18.80
N ALA A 453 3.23 10.33 -18.26
CA ALA A 453 2.93 10.27 -16.85
C ALA A 453 1.48 9.90 -16.58
N VAL A 454 1.28 9.20 -15.47
CA VAL A 454 -0.02 8.74 -15.00
C VAL A 454 -0.11 8.98 -13.50
N ARG A 455 -1.23 9.53 -13.08
CA ARG A 455 -1.53 9.79 -11.67
C ARG A 455 -2.75 9.01 -11.21
N LEU A 456 -2.64 8.41 -10.03
CA LEU A 456 -3.68 7.63 -9.40
C LEU A 456 -3.98 8.21 -8.02
N GLU A 457 -5.19 8.73 -7.85
CA GLU A 457 -5.68 9.27 -6.57
C GLU A 457 -6.69 8.30 -5.94
N ILE A 458 -6.51 8.02 -4.65
CA ILE A 458 -7.37 7.14 -3.87
C ILE A 458 -7.73 7.82 -2.56
N GLU A 459 -9.01 8.16 -2.40
CA GLU A 459 -9.52 8.68 -1.13
C GLU A 459 -9.77 7.51 -0.16
N ALA A 460 -9.21 7.63 1.06
CA ALA A 460 -9.32 6.66 2.14
C ALA A 460 -8.98 5.22 1.71
N PRO A 461 -7.73 4.93 1.30
CA PRO A 461 -7.32 3.58 0.93
C PRO A 461 -7.42 2.59 2.09
N ILE A 462 -7.75 1.35 1.76
CA ILE A 462 -7.77 0.22 2.69
C ILE A 462 -6.34 -0.19 3.07
N VAL A 463 -6.05 -0.23 4.37
CA VAL A 463 -4.77 -0.75 4.90
C VAL A 463 -4.63 -2.24 4.59
N GLY A 464 -3.42 -2.67 4.24
CA GLY A 464 -3.10 -4.04 3.83
C GLY A 464 -3.42 -4.33 2.36
N HIS A 465 -4.06 -3.42 1.63
CA HIS A 465 -4.24 -3.53 0.18
C HIS A 465 -3.06 -2.90 -0.58
N ARG A 466 -2.84 -3.41 -1.78
CA ARG A 466 -1.89 -2.87 -2.75
C ARG A 466 -2.64 -2.04 -3.78
N TYR A 467 -2.23 -0.79 -3.96
CA TYR A 467 -2.77 0.10 -4.99
C TYR A 467 -1.69 0.38 -6.01
N GLY A 468 -2.03 0.37 -7.30
CA GLY A 468 -1.05 0.57 -8.35
C GLY A 468 -1.66 0.87 -9.70
N VAL A 469 -0.77 1.09 -10.65
CA VAL A 469 -1.13 1.25 -12.07
C VAL A 469 -0.66 0.01 -12.81
N ALA A 470 -1.57 -0.56 -13.60
CA ALA A 470 -1.26 -1.53 -14.63
C ALA A 470 -1.15 -0.79 -15.97
N PHE A 471 -0.12 -1.05 -16.77
CA PHE A 471 0.02 -0.42 -18.08
C PHE A 471 0.78 -1.31 -19.06
N ARG A 472 0.58 -1.13 -20.36
CA ARG A 472 1.35 -1.86 -21.37
C ARG A 472 2.56 -1.05 -21.81
N PRO A 473 3.77 -1.63 -21.87
CA PRO A 473 4.91 -0.95 -22.45
C PRO A 473 4.66 -0.65 -23.92
N SER A 474 4.97 0.58 -24.36
CA SER A 474 4.87 1.00 -25.76
C SER A 474 5.85 0.22 -26.65
N ALA A 475 7.08 0.03 -26.16
CA ALA A 475 8.14 -0.69 -26.83
C ALA A 475 7.90 -2.18 -26.67
N VAL A 476 7.82 -2.89 -27.79
CA VAL A 476 7.75 -4.36 -27.79
C VAL A 476 8.98 -4.95 -27.10
N GLY A 477 10.16 -4.32 -27.30
CA GLY A 477 11.43 -4.97 -27.04
C GLY A 477 11.68 -6.07 -28.07
N ALA A 478 12.93 -6.36 -28.39
CA ALA A 478 13.26 -7.46 -29.28
C ALA A 478 13.96 -8.55 -28.46
N PRO A 479 13.37 -9.76 -28.34
CA PRO A 479 14.20 -10.90 -27.97
C PRO A 479 15.30 -11.06 -29.02
N LEU A 480 16.39 -11.73 -28.63
CA LEU A 480 17.40 -12.22 -29.58
C LEU A 480 16.70 -12.86 -30.78
N ASP A 481 17.19 -12.57 -31.99
CA ASP A 481 16.65 -13.24 -33.16
C ASP A 481 16.87 -14.76 -33.09
N TYR A 482 16.11 -15.50 -33.91
CA TYR A 482 16.11 -16.95 -33.88
C TYR A 482 17.53 -17.54 -34.01
N MET A 483 18.35 -17.01 -34.92
CA MET A 483 19.69 -17.53 -35.19
C MET A 483 20.61 -17.30 -33.99
N SER A 484 20.58 -16.10 -33.41
CA SER A 484 21.39 -15.71 -32.27
C SER A 484 21.00 -16.48 -31.00
N SER A 485 19.70 -16.71 -30.78
CA SER A 485 19.22 -17.58 -29.71
C SER A 485 19.69 -19.03 -29.86
N ARG A 486 19.74 -19.56 -31.09
CA ARG A 486 20.25 -20.91 -31.37
C ARG A 486 21.76 -21.01 -31.17
N ILE A 487 22.51 -20.00 -31.56
CA ILE A 487 23.95 -19.91 -31.30
C ILE A 487 24.21 -19.88 -29.78
N ALA A 488 23.52 -19.01 -29.05
CA ALA A 488 23.62 -18.92 -27.60
C ALA A 488 23.33 -20.27 -26.91
N ALA A 489 22.23 -20.93 -27.29
CA ALA A 489 21.89 -22.25 -26.77
C ALA A 489 22.94 -23.32 -27.10
N LYS A 490 23.47 -23.33 -28.32
CA LYS A 490 24.49 -24.30 -28.76
C LYS A 490 25.83 -24.07 -28.04
N LEU A 491 26.21 -22.81 -27.81
CA LEU A 491 27.40 -22.47 -27.02
C LEU A 491 27.26 -22.92 -25.56
N ILE A 492 26.12 -22.66 -24.93
CA ILE A 492 25.83 -23.10 -23.55
C ILE A 492 25.87 -24.62 -23.45
N ASP A 493 25.17 -25.31 -24.35
CA ASP A 493 25.11 -26.78 -24.39
C ASP A 493 26.50 -27.40 -24.56
N ARG A 494 27.32 -26.88 -25.49
CA ARG A 494 28.64 -27.43 -25.76
C ARG A 494 29.67 -27.11 -24.68
N CYS A 495 29.71 -25.88 -24.18
CA CYS A 495 30.67 -25.51 -23.14
C CYS A 495 30.35 -26.11 -21.77
N LEU A 496 29.06 -26.27 -21.42
CA LEU A 496 28.64 -26.77 -20.10
C LEU A 496 28.21 -28.23 -20.09
N GLY A 497 27.68 -28.75 -21.20
CA GLY A 497 27.12 -30.11 -21.30
C GLY A 497 28.13 -31.17 -21.74
N ASP A 498 29.16 -30.80 -22.49
CA ASP A 498 30.17 -31.74 -23.01
C ASP A 498 31.47 -31.69 -22.20
N ARG A 499 31.87 -32.83 -21.64
CA ARG A 499 33.06 -32.94 -20.78
C ARG A 499 34.37 -32.93 -21.58
N ASP A 500 34.34 -33.36 -22.83
CA ASP A 500 35.54 -33.57 -23.64
C ASP A 500 35.77 -32.40 -24.60
N SER A 501 34.73 -31.96 -25.33
CA SER A 501 34.84 -30.85 -26.31
C SER A 501 34.57 -29.46 -25.72
N GLY A 502 33.82 -29.38 -24.60
CA GLY A 502 33.47 -28.13 -23.94
C GLY A 502 34.65 -27.29 -23.46
N PRO A 503 35.69 -27.86 -22.82
CA PRO A 503 36.91 -27.13 -22.47
C PRO A 503 37.63 -26.53 -23.68
N MET A 504 37.69 -27.25 -24.81
CA MET A 504 38.36 -26.75 -26.01
C MET A 504 37.65 -25.54 -26.60
N LEU A 505 36.31 -25.60 -26.72
CA LEU A 505 35.51 -24.47 -27.21
C LEU A 505 35.59 -23.25 -26.27
N ALA A 506 35.53 -23.47 -24.95
CA ALA A 506 35.70 -22.40 -23.99
C ALA A 506 37.10 -21.77 -24.05
N CYS A 507 38.14 -22.58 -24.29
CA CYS A 507 39.52 -22.11 -24.49
C CYS A 507 39.64 -21.26 -25.77
N LEU A 508 39.09 -21.73 -26.90
CA LEU A 508 39.06 -21.00 -28.16
C LEU A 508 38.39 -19.62 -28.02
N LEU A 509 37.21 -19.57 -27.38
CA LEU A 509 36.50 -18.33 -27.10
C LEU A 509 37.35 -17.39 -26.21
N ALA A 510 38.00 -17.94 -25.19
CA ALA A 510 38.82 -17.17 -24.27
C ALA A 510 40.08 -16.60 -24.95
N GLU A 511 40.83 -17.42 -25.68
CA GLU A 511 42.05 -17.02 -26.39
C GLU A 511 41.78 -15.97 -27.46
N SER A 512 40.68 -16.09 -28.20
CA SER A 512 40.33 -15.11 -29.24
C SER A 512 39.95 -13.75 -28.65
N VAL A 513 39.16 -13.73 -27.56
CA VAL A 513 38.85 -12.48 -26.84
C VAL A 513 40.12 -11.87 -26.25
N VAL A 514 41.00 -12.66 -25.64
CA VAL A 514 42.29 -12.18 -25.13
C VAL A 514 43.13 -11.58 -26.25
N GLY A 515 43.28 -12.29 -27.38
CA GLY A 515 44.04 -11.82 -28.54
C GLY A 515 43.52 -10.50 -29.10
N ALA A 516 42.20 -10.36 -29.24
CA ALA A 516 41.57 -9.14 -29.73
C ALA A 516 41.76 -7.95 -28.76
N VAL A 517 41.60 -8.18 -27.46
CA VAL A 517 41.82 -7.15 -26.43
C VAL A 517 43.29 -6.73 -26.38
N SER A 518 44.22 -7.67 -26.36
CA SER A 518 45.66 -7.37 -26.36
C SER A 518 46.10 -6.64 -27.64
N GLY A 519 45.53 -6.98 -28.79
CA GLY A 519 45.82 -6.30 -30.06
C GLY A 519 45.40 -4.82 -30.08
N VAL A 520 44.28 -4.49 -29.44
CA VAL A 520 43.78 -3.10 -29.37
C VAL A 520 44.49 -2.28 -28.30
N PHE A 521 44.95 -2.93 -27.22
CA PHE A 521 45.57 -2.25 -26.07
C PHE A 521 47.08 -2.53 -25.96
N ASN A 522 47.83 -2.47 -27.06
CA ASN A 522 49.31 -2.50 -27.08
C ASN A 522 49.95 -3.71 -26.35
N ASN A 523 49.44 -4.93 -26.56
CA ASN A 523 49.92 -6.16 -25.93
C ASN A 523 49.81 -6.16 -24.39
N MET A 524 48.92 -5.37 -23.81
CA MET A 524 48.61 -5.49 -22.39
C MET A 524 48.00 -6.88 -22.11
N SER A 525 48.54 -7.58 -21.12
CA SER A 525 48.13 -8.94 -20.74
C SER A 525 46.91 -8.94 -19.81
N LEU A 526 46.03 -9.94 -19.99
CA LEU A 526 44.88 -10.25 -19.15
C LEU A 526 45.21 -11.28 -18.05
N ASP A 527 46.45 -11.76 -17.93
CA ASP A 527 46.84 -12.88 -17.04
C ASP A 527 46.59 -12.59 -15.56
N ARG A 528 46.52 -11.31 -15.18
CA ARG A 528 46.26 -10.84 -13.81
C ARG A 528 44.85 -10.30 -13.59
N VAL A 529 43.97 -10.43 -14.58
CA VAL A 529 42.57 -10.01 -14.51
C VAL A 529 41.70 -11.25 -14.54
N THR A 530 40.86 -11.43 -13.52
CA THR A 530 39.82 -12.46 -13.56
C THR A 530 38.73 -11.97 -14.50
N TRP A 531 38.27 -12.81 -15.41
CA TRP A 531 37.18 -12.42 -16.29
C TRP A 531 36.37 -13.63 -16.76
N SER A 532 35.09 -13.39 -17.05
CA SER A 532 34.14 -14.43 -17.47
C SER A 532 33.28 -13.94 -18.64
N GLY A 533 33.10 -14.80 -19.63
CA GLY A 533 32.14 -14.64 -20.70
C GLY A 533 30.82 -15.32 -20.32
N LEU A 534 29.77 -14.53 -20.16
CA LEU A 534 28.43 -14.97 -19.80
C LEU A 534 27.50 -14.91 -21.00
N ILE A 535 26.76 -15.97 -21.28
CA ILE A 535 25.82 -16.06 -22.41
C ILE A 535 24.40 -16.19 -21.89
N TRP A 536 23.44 -15.53 -22.56
CA TRP A 536 22.04 -15.59 -22.19
C TRP A 536 21.45 -16.98 -22.44
N ASP A 537 21.00 -17.62 -21.37
CA ASP A 537 20.22 -18.84 -21.41
C ASP A 537 18.73 -18.48 -21.42
N ASP A 538 18.12 -18.52 -22.59
CA ASP A 538 16.71 -18.18 -22.73
C ASP A 538 15.77 -19.18 -22.03
N ALA A 539 16.19 -20.44 -21.86
CA ALA A 539 15.39 -21.43 -21.15
C ALA A 539 15.40 -21.19 -19.63
N ARG A 540 16.55 -20.77 -19.09
CA ARG A 540 16.71 -20.47 -17.66
C ARG A 540 16.43 -19.01 -17.30
N LYS A 541 16.28 -18.12 -18.29
CA LYS A 541 16.13 -16.66 -18.16
C LYS A 541 17.26 -16.03 -17.32
N ARG A 542 18.50 -16.51 -17.54
CA ARG A 542 19.70 -16.08 -16.81
C ARG A 542 20.92 -16.05 -17.71
N LEU A 543 21.85 -15.16 -17.40
CA LEU A 543 23.22 -15.19 -17.91
C LEU A 543 23.97 -16.35 -17.27
N SER A 544 24.61 -17.19 -18.09
CA SER A 544 25.40 -18.35 -17.65
C SER A 544 26.85 -18.18 -18.03
N THR A 545 27.77 -18.41 -17.10
CA THR A 545 29.22 -18.39 -17.39
C THR A 545 29.57 -19.53 -18.34
N VAL A 546 30.16 -19.22 -19.50
CA VAL A 546 30.47 -20.19 -20.59
C VAL A 546 31.98 -20.31 -20.83
N PHE A 547 32.72 -19.21 -20.78
CA PHE A 547 34.16 -19.17 -21.04
C PHE A 547 34.85 -18.08 -20.20
N GLY A 548 36.17 -17.98 -20.25
CA GLY A 548 36.97 -16.94 -19.55
C GLY A 548 38.09 -17.51 -18.69
N ASN A 549 38.74 -16.63 -17.93
CA ASN A 549 39.84 -16.96 -17.01
C ASN A 549 39.36 -16.78 -15.57
N PHE A 550 38.95 -17.88 -14.94
CA PHE A 550 38.52 -17.89 -13.54
C PHE A 550 38.93 -19.19 -12.82
N PRO A 551 39.26 -19.14 -11.50
CA PRO A 551 40.09 -20.19 -10.88
C PRO A 551 39.43 -21.56 -10.74
N GLN A 552 38.09 -21.66 -10.74
CA GLN A 552 37.36 -22.94 -10.73
C GLN A 552 36.00 -22.86 -11.45
N ARG A 553 35.64 -23.90 -12.23
CA ARG A 553 34.30 -24.02 -12.88
C ARG A 553 33.12 -24.00 -11.90
N GLN A 554 33.34 -24.44 -10.65
CA GLN A 554 32.32 -24.40 -9.59
C GLN A 554 31.99 -22.97 -9.14
N TRP A 555 32.80 -21.98 -9.54
CA TRP A 555 32.57 -20.56 -9.27
C TRP A 555 31.80 -19.86 -10.39
N ALA A 556 31.29 -20.64 -11.37
CA ALA A 556 30.44 -20.14 -12.45
C ALA A 556 29.27 -19.34 -11.85
N VAL A 557 29.25 -18.03 -12.14
CA VAL A 557 28.21 -17.13 -11.69
C VAL A 557 27.08 -17.13 -12.71
N THR A 558 25.86 -17.01 -12.21
CA THR A 558 24.68 -16.78 -13.05
C THR A 558 23.91 -15.55 -12.59
N PHE A 559 23.57 -14.67 -13.51
CA PHE A 559 22.83 -13.43 -13.21
C PHE A 559 21.44 -13.48 -13.83
N ALA A 560 20.42 -13.04 -13.10
CA ALA A 560 19.10 -12.81 -13.69
C ALA A 560 19.12 -11.57 -14.59
N HIS A 561 18.08 -11.39 -15.41
CA HIS A 561 17.92 -10.21 -16.25
C HIS A 561 17.94 -8.92 -15.41
N GLY A 562 18.84 -7.99 -15.74
CA GLY A 562 18.98 -6.72 -15.00
C GLY A 562 19.69 -6.83 -13.64
N ALA A 563 19.99 -8.05 -13.16
CA ALA A 563 20.59 -8.28 -11.84
C ALA A 563 22.11 -8.10 -11.80
N GLY A 564 22.59 -7.28 -10.86
CA GLY A 564 24.01 -6.91 -10.76
C GLY A 564 24.54 -6.16 -11.98
N ILE A 565 25.84 -5.88 -12.02
CA ILE A 565 26.46 -5.12 -13.11
C ILE A 565 26.33 -5.87 -14.44
N ALA A 566 26.53 -7.19 -14.45
CA ALA A 566 26.43 -8.01 -15.66
C ALA A 566 24.99 -8.07 -16.20
N GLY A 567 24.00 -8.34 -15.35
CA GLY A 567 22.60 -8.37 -15.78
C GLY A 567 22.08 -7.01 -16.24
N HIS A 568 22.52 -5.92 -15.62
CA HIS A 568 22.17 -4.56 -16.06
C HIS A 568 22.83 -4.19 -17.39
N ALA A 569 24.12 -4.51 -17.55
CA ALA A 569 24.82 -4.29 -18.82
C ALA A 569 24.16 -5.06 -19.97
N PHE A 570 23.77 -6.31 -19.70
CA PHE A 570 22.97 -7.11 -20.61
C PHE A 570 21.64 -6.43 -20.92
N ARG A 571 20.80 -6.15 -19.92
CA ARG A 571 19.46 -5.58 -20.11
C ARG A 571 19.45 -4.34 -21.02
N PHE A 572 20.36 -3.40 -20.79
CA PHE A 572 20.39 -2.14 -21.52
C PHE A 572 21.29 -2.15 -22.76
N ASN A 573 21.95 -3.28 -23.04
CA ASN A 573 23.01 -3.40 -24.02
C ASN A 573 24.02 -2.23 -23.94
N ARG A 574 24.48 -1.94 -22.72
CA ARG A 574 25.48 -0.89 -22.45
C ARG A 574 26.53 -1.40 -21.48
N PRO A 575 27.80 -0.97 -21.61
CA PRO A 575 28.80 -1.28 -20.61
C PRO A 575 28.36 -0.83 -19.22
N GLY A 576 28.50 -1.72 -18.24
CA GLY A 576 28.23 -1.46 -16.83
C GLY A 576 29.51 -1.54 -16.03
N ALA A 577 29.70 -0.71 -15.02
CA ALA A 577 30.90 -0.75 -14.20
C ALA A 577 30.64 -0.38 -12.73
N TRP A 578 31.51 -0.88 -11.86
CA TRP A 578 31.51 -0.58 -10.43
C TRP A 578 32.93 -0.64 -9.89
N CYS A 579 33.25 0.21 -8.90
CA CYS A 579 34.54 0.27 -8.23
C CYS A 579 34.33 0.57 -6.75
N ARG A 580 35.11 -0.09 -5.89
CA ARG A 580 35.22 0.10 -4.46
C ARG A 580 36.21 1.22 -4.17
N GLY A 581 35.91 2.07 -3.19
CA GLY A 581 36.86 3.07 -2.68
C GLY A 581 36.80 4.46 -3.34
N GLY A 582 35.99 4.68 -4.37
CA GLY A 582 35.62 6.03 -4.80
C GLY A 582 34.53 6.63 -3.90
N ASP A 583 34.45 7.97 -3.79
CA ASP A 583 33.37 8.65 -3.06
C ASP A 583 31.97 8.20 -3.55
N HIS A 584 31.85 7.96 -4.85
CA HIS A 584 30.61 7.51 -5.53
C HIS A 584 30.30 6.01 -5.37
N SER A 585 31.23 5.21 -4.82
CA SER A 585 30.99 3.77 -4.61
C SER A 585 29.87 3.50 -3.59
N LYS A 586 29.72 4.42 -2.63
CA LYS A 586 28.60 4.46 -1.68
C LYS A 586 27.28 4.88 -2.32
N GLU A 587 27.27 5.38 -3.55
CA GLU A 587 26.08 5.85 -4.25
C GLU A 587 25.63 4.85 -5.34
N ALA A 588 26.41 3.80 -5.60
CA ALA A 588 26.10 2.82 -6.64
C ALA A 588 24.81 2.04 -6.34
N LEU A 589 23.87 2.09 -7.29
CA LEU A 589 22.58 1.38 -7.27
C LEU A 589 22.58 0.08 -8.08
N VAL A 590 23.54 -0.08 -9.00
CA VAL A 590 23.60 -1.20 -9.95
C VAL A 590 24.58 -2.27 -9.47
N TYR A 591 24.78 -2.41 -8.16
CA TYR A 591 25.66 -3.43 -7.59
C TYR A 591 24.86 -4.32 -6.63
N GLN A 592 24.91 -5.63 -6.83
CA GLN A 592 24.23 -6.58 -5.97
C GLN A 592 25.24 -7.19 -4.99
N ARG A 593 25.19 -6.78 -3.72
CA ARG A 593 25.95 -7.45 -2.65
C ARG A 593 25.42 -8.88 -2.48
N ARG A 594 26.28 -9.89 -2.58
CA ARG A 594 25.89 -11.27 -2.27
C ARG A 594 25.60 -11.40 -0.77
N ALA A 595 24.59 -12.20 -0.42
CA ALA A 595 24.32 -12.54 0.96
C ALA A 595 25.48 -13.36 1.54
N SER A 596 25.91 -13.02 2.74
CA SER A 596 27.08 -13.54 3.48
C SER A 596 26.99 -15.03 3.89
N SER A 597 26.18 -15.85 3.21
CA SER A 597 25.92 -17.25 3.55
C SER A 597 26.69 -18.26 2.70
N GLN A 598 27.63 -17.82 1.86
CA GLN A 598 28.60 -18.69 1.21
C GLN A 598 30.00 -18.28 1.67
N ASP A 599 30.77 -19.23 2.20
CA ASP A 599 32.06 -19.07 2.88
C ASP A 599 33.21 -18.52 2.01
N TRP A 600 32.92 -17.92 0.85
CA TRP A 600 33.89 -17.33 -0.05
C TRP A 600 33.35 -16.04 -0.67
N GLU A 601 33.75 -14.90 -0.11
CA GLU A 601 33.65 -13.59 -0.74
C GLU A 601 34.94 -13.32 -1.51
N PRO A 602 34.96 -13.38 -2.85
CA PRO A 602 36.00 -12.68 -3.58
C PRO A 602 35.75 -11.18 -3.36
N ASP A 603 36.68 -10.56 -2.64
CA ASP A 603 36.72 -9.11 -2.44
C ASP A 603 37.04 -8.43 -3.79
N HIS A 604 36.03 -8.29 -4.65
CA HIS A 604 36.17 -7.52 -5.88
C HIS A 604 36.24 -6.04 -5.51
N ASP A 605 37.32 -5.38 -5.92
CA ASP A 605 37.49 -3.94 -5.80
C ASP A 605 36.94 -3.21 -7.02
N TRP A 606 36.77 -3.88 -8.17
CA TRP A 606 36.11 -3.30 -9.34
C TRP A 606 35.57 -4.38 -10.27
N ILE A 607 34.55 -4.00 -11.04
CA ILE A 607 33.86 -4.83 -12.03
C ILE A 607 33.59 -3.97 -13.27
N VAL A 608 33.85 -4.51 -14.46
CA VAL A 608 33.49 -3.91 -15.75
C VAL A 608 32.84 -4.98 -16.62
N CYS A 609 31.61 -4.74 -17.06
CA CYS A 609 30.84 -5.64 -17.89
C CYS A 609 30.60 -5.02 -19.26
N VAL A 610 30.90 -5.77 -20.32
CA VAL A 610 30.79 -5.36 -21.72
C VAL A 610 29.81 -6.28 -22.43
N PRO A 611 28.70 -5.77 -22.98
CA PRO A 611 27.76 -6.58 -23.73
C PRO A 611 28.36 -7.20 -25.00
N ILE A 612 27.99 -8.44 -25.26
CA ILE A 612 28.20 -9.12 -26.54
C ILE A 612 26.97 -8.86 -27.38
N VAL A 613 27.14 -8.19 -28.51
CA VAL A 613 26.07 -7.88 -29.46
C VAL A 613 25.71 -9.15 -30.23
N GLY A 614 24.44 -9.52 -30.17
CA GLY A 614 23.89 -10.77 -30.67
C GLY A 614 23.43 -10.76 -32.12
N ASP A 615 22.83 -9.67 -32.57
CA ASP A 615 22.16 -9.59 -33.87
C ASP A 615 22.30 -8.22 -34.55
N GLY A 616 21.79 -8.12 -35.79
CA GLY A 616 21.82 -6.88 -36.58
C GLY A 616 20.97 -5.73 -36.00
N ARG A 617 20.09 -6.01 -35.02
CA ARG A 617 19.34 -4.98 -34.26
C ARG A 617 20.07 -4.55 -33.00
N LYS A 618 21.26 -5.10 -32.77
CA LYS A 618 22.08 -4.90 -31.58
C LYS A 618 21.40 -5.37 -30.30
N ASN A 619 20.63 -6.45 -30.33
CA ASN A 619 20.19 -7.08 -29.09
C ASN A 619 21.37 -7.83 -28.44
N PRO A 620 21.49 -7.86 -27.12
CA PRO A 620 22.61 -8.49 -26.42
C PRO A 620 22.46 -10.01 -26.40
N LEU A 621 23.52 -10.75 -26.75
CA LEU A 621 23.60 -12.22 -26.66
C LEU A 621 24.23 -12.68 -25.34
N GLY A 622 25.03 -11.82 -24.72
CA GLY A 622 25.76 -12.12 -23.49
C GLY A 622 26.53 -10.91 -23.00
N VAL A 623 27.45 -11.13 -22.06
CA VAL A 623 28.29 -10.11 -21.44
C VAL A 623 29.66 -10.71 -21.13
N VAL A 624 30.73 -9.98 -21.40
CA VAL A 624 32.06 -10.26 -20.85
C VAL A 624 32.26 -9.42 -19.59
N CYS A 625 32.48 -10.06 -18.46
CA CYS A 625 32.67 -9.45 -17.15
C CYS A 625 34.15 -9.54 -16.75
N PHE A 626 34.80 -8.40 -16.57
CA PHE A 626 36.15 -8.25 -16.02
C PHE A 626 36.04 -7.86 -14.55
N GLU A 627 36.83 -8.48 -13.70
CA GLU A 627 36.84 -8.23 -12.26
C GLU A 627 38.25 -8.34 -11.68
N GLY A 628 38.51 -7.59 -10.61
CA GLY A 628 39.82 -7.59 -9.97
C GLY A 628 39.77 -7.14 -8.52
N GLY A 629 40.81 -7.51 -7.76
CA GLY A 629 41.06 -7.02 -6.40
C GLY A 629 42.33 -6.16 -6.35
N GLY A 630 42.34 -5.12 -5.52
CA GLY A 630 43.50 -4.28 -5.22
C GLY A 630 43.96 -3.32 -6.33
N LYS A 631 45.23 -2.90 -6.22
CA LYS A 631 46.00 -2.29 -7.32
C LYS A 631 46.41 -3.41 -8.27
N ALA A 632 45.84 -3.39 -9.48
CA ALA A 632 46.30 -4.25 -10.56
C ALA A 632 47.54 -3.60 -11.21
N GLU A 633 48.17 -4.25 -12.17
CA GLU A 633 49.19 -3.61 -13.02
C GLU A 633 48.74 -3.72 -14.47
N GLY A 634 49.08 -2.75 -15.30
CA GLY A 634 48.74 -2.78 -16.71
C GLY A 634 47.23 -2.65 -16.96
N PHE A 635 46.62 -3.65 -17.62
CA PHE A 635 45.27 -3.52 -18.15
C PHE A 635 44.21 -3.45 -17.04
N GLY A 636 44.40 -4.21 -15.96
CA GLY A 636 43.50 -4.19 -14.81
C GLY A 636 43.42 -2.82 -14.12
N ASP A 637 44.54 -2.08 -14.08
CA ASP A 637 44.55 -0.73 -13.50
C ASP A 637 43.73 0.25 -14.35
N ARG A 638 43.84 0.14 -15.69
CA ARG A 638 43.06 0.95 -16.63
C ARG A 638 41.56 0.63 -16.58
N LEU A 639 41.21 -0.65 -16.41
CA LEU A 639 39.82 -1.07 -16.19
C LEU A 639 39.26 -0.54 -14.87
N ARG A 640 40.06 -0.52 -13.80
CA ARG A 640 39.67 0.07 -12.52
C ARG A 640 39.45 1.58 -12.63
N GLU A 641 40.38 2.30 -13.28
CA GLU A 641 40.23 3.74 -13.53
C GLU A 641 38.97 4.04 -14.35
N PHE A 642 38.71 3.25 -15.39
CA PHE A 642 37.47 3.33 -16.17
C PHE A 642 36.24 3.08 -15.30
N ALA A 643 36.25 2.05 -14.45
CA ALA A 643 35.13 1.75 -13.55
C ALA A 643 34.84 2.90 -12.57
N ASN A 644 35.89 3.54 -12.06
CA ASN A 644 35.76 4.72 -11.20
C ASN A 644 35.21 5.94 -11.97
N ALA A 645 35.75 6.21 -13.18
CA ALA A 645 35.27 7.28 -14.05
C ALA A 645 33.80 7.08 -14.48
N ALA A 646 33.38 5.84 -14.73
CA ALA A 646 32.00 5.49 -15.03
C ALA A 646 31.07 5.77 -13.84
N LEU A 647 31.47 5.43 -12.61
CA LEU A 647 30.72 5.77 -11.40
C LEU A 647 30.64 7.29 -11.16
N ALA A 648 31.72 8.02 -11.45
CA ALA A 648 31.78 9.48 -11.38
C ALA A 648 31.03 10.19 -12.53
N ARG A 649 30.41 9.45 -13.46
CA ARG A 649 29.72 9.98 -14.66
C ARG A 649 30.62 10.80 -15.58
N GLU A 650 31.91 10.48 -15.64
CA GLU A 650 32.93 11.14 -16.47
C GLU A 650 33.05 10.54 -17.88
N VAL A 651 32.39 9.40 -18.12
CA VAL A 651 32.25 8.78 -19.45
C VAL A 651 31.21 9.58 -20.25
N THR A 652 31.65 10.70 -20.80
CA THR A 652 30.83 11.64 -21.56
C THR A 652 31.32 11.72 -23.01
N LYS A 653 30.47 12.24 -23.90
CA LYS A 653 30.79 12.37 -25.32
C LYS A 653 32.06 13.20 -25.52
N GLY A 654 33.05 12.64 -26.21
CA GLY A 654 34.37 13.22 -26.45
C GLY A 654 35.41 12.95 -25.36
N SER A 655 35.07 12.23 -24.28
CA SER A 655 36.05 11.93 -23.23
C SER A 655 36.98 10.77 -23.61
N PRO A 656 38.21 10.71 -23.08
CA PRO A 656 39.11 9.58 -23.30
C PRO A 656 38.50 8.23 -22.89
N TRP A 657 37.57 8.25 -21.93
CA TRP A 657 36.87 7.07 -21.45
C TRP A 657 35.77 6.58 -22.41
N GLU A 658 35.15 7.47 -23.19
CA GLU A 658 34.24 7.05 -24.27
C GLU A 658 35.00 6.25 -25.33
N ALA A 659 36.16 6.75 -25.76
CA ALA A 659 37.02 6.06 -26.72
C ALA A 659 37.52 4.72 -26.16
N PHE A 660 37.94 4.69 -24.89
CA PHE A 660 38.33 3.44 -24.20
C PHE A 660 37.18 2.43 -24.17
N GLN A 661 35.97 2.84 -23.77
CA GLN A 661 34.78 2.00 -23.72
C GLN A 661 34.42 1.45 -25.11
N HIS A 662 34.47 2.28 -26.14
CA HIS A 662 34.21 1.88 -27.52
C HIS A 662 35.21 0.83 -27.99
N ASN A 663 36.51 1.10 -27.82
CA ASN A 663 37.58 0.18 -28.21
C ASN A 663 37.49 -1.16 -27.47
N LEU A 664 37.19 -1.13 -26.16
CA LEU A 664 36.99 -2.34 -25.38
C LEU A 664 35.79 -3.15 -25.87
N SER A 665 34.66 -2.48 -26.16
CA SER A 665 33.46 -3.13 -26.68
C SER A 665 33.70 -3.77 -28.04
N THR A 666 34.39 -3.06 -28.94
CA THR A 666 34.75 -3.57 -30.28
C THR A 666 35.71 -4.74 -30.19
N ALA A 667 36.72 -4.69 -29.33
CA ALA A 667 37.68 -5.77 -29.14
C ALA A 667 37.01 -7.05 -28.63
N VAL A 668 36.17 -6.93 -27.59
CA VAL A 668 35.40 -8.05 -27.02
C VAL A 668 34.50 -8.70 -28.07
N ASN A 669 33.74 -7.89 -28.82
CA ASN A 669 32.83 -8.41 -29.85
C ASN A 669 33.60 -9.03 -31.02
N THR A 670 34.72 -8.44 -31.43
CA THR A 670 35.57 -8.96 -32.51
C THR A 670 36.13 -10.34 -32.13
N GLY A 671 36.76 -10.47 -30.96
CA GLY A 671 37.31 -11.76 -30.53
C GLY A 671 36.24 -12.83 -30.33
N PHE A 672 35.09 -12.47 -29.74
CA PHE A 672 34.01 -13.42 -29.54
C PHE A 672 33.46 -13.97 -30.88
N TRP A 673 33.15 -13.09 -31.83
CA TRP A 673 32.56 -13.51 -33.10
C TRP A 673 33.58 -14.18 -34.04
N GLN A 674 34.85 -13.78 -34.01
CA GLN A 674 35.91 -14.48 -34.74
C GLN A 674 36.10 -15.91 -34.25
N ALA A 675 36.07 -16.15 -32.93
CA ALA A 675 36.07 -17.50 -32.38
C ALA A 675 34.83 -18.30 -32.81
N CYS A 676 33.65 -17.67 -32.84
CA CYS A 676 32.42 -18.34 -33.30
C CYS A 676 32.48 -18.72 -34.79
N ALA A 677 33.13 -17.90 -35.63
CA ALA A 677 33.25 -18.15 -37.07
C ALA A 677 34.10 -19.40 -37.40
N VAL A 678 35.04 -19.77 -36.53
CA VAL A 678 35.93 -20.93 -36.70
C VAL A 678 35.56 -22.13 -35.82
N ALA A 679 34.56 -21.99 -34.95
CA ALA A 679 34.12 -23.06 -34.06
C ALA A 679 33.39 -24.16 -34.84
N GLU A 680 33.92 -25.39 -34.85
CA GLU A 680 33.33 -26.54 -35.56
C GLU A 680 31.88 -26.80 -35.16
N CYS A 681 31.54 -26.60 -33.87
CA CYS A 681 30.18 -26.78 -33.39
C CYS A 681 29.20 -25.75 -33.94
N LEU A 682 29.66 -24.66 -34.56
CA LEU A 682 28.83 -23.61 -35.17
C LEU A 682 28.85 -23.62 -36.70
N VAL A 683 29.37 -24.68 -37.35
CA VAL A 683 29.46 -24.76 -38.83
C VAL A 683 28.13 -24.45 -39.55
N ASP A 684 27.01 -24.91 -39.00
CA ASP A 684 25.66 -24.67 -39.56
C ASP A 684 25.23 -23.19 -39.51
N TYR A 685 25.93 -22.36 -38.72
CA TYR A 685 25.64 -20.95 -38.48
C TYR A 685 26.69 -20.02 -39.09
N GLN A 686 27.73 -20.55 -39.75
CA GLN A 686 28.89 -19.77 -40.20
C GLN A 686 28.52 -18.59 -41.10
N SER A 687 27.65 -18.80 -42.09
CA SER A 687 27.16 -17.73 -42.98
C SER A 687 26.49 -16.59 -42.20
N TYR A 688 25.72 -16.92 -41.16
CA TYR A 688 25.06 -15.91 -40.31
C TYR A 688 26.08 -15.14 -39.46
N VAL A 689 27.07 -15.84 -38.90
CA VAL A 689 28.16 -15.22 -38.13
C VAL A 689 28.98 -14.27 -38.99
N ASP A 690 29.33 -14.67 -40.22
CA ASP A 690 30.08 -13.83 -41.17
C ASP A 690 29.28 -12.58 -41.58
N ASP A 691 27.96 -12.72 -41.80
CA ASP A 691 27.07 -11.60 -42.07
C ASP A 691 26.99 -10.63 -40.88
N LEU A 692 26.94 -11.16 -39.66
CA LEU A 692 26.90 -10.36 -38.43
C LEU A 692 28.22 -9.62 -38.19
N ILE A 693 29.37 -10.27 -38.39
CA ILE A 693 30.69 -9.65 -38.32
C ILE A 693 30.77 -8.45 -39.27
N ARG A 694 30.34 -8.63 -40.52
CA ARG A 694 30.29 -7.56 -41.53
C ARG A 694 29.32 -6.45 -41.15
N GLY A 695 28.11 -6.80 -40.72
CA GLY A 695 27.07 -5.83 -40.34
C GLY A 695 27.42 -5.01 -39.10
N LEU A 696 28.21 -5.57 -38.17
CA LEU A 696 28.71 -4.88 -36.99
C LEU A 696 30.04 -4.13 -37.23
N GLY A 697 30.68 -4.30 -38.39
CA GLY A 697 31.98 -3.70 -38.71
C GLY A 697 33.13 -4.26 -37.87
N LEU A 698 33.04 -5.52 -37.45
CA LEU A 698 34.05 -6.17 -36.61
C LEU A 698 35.22 -6.66 -37.49
N GLY A 699 36.46 -6.46 -37.03
CA GLY A 699 37.67 -6.94 -37.74
C GLY A 699 38.36 -5.93 -38.68
N GLY A 700 37.95 -4.66 -38.70
CA GLY A 700 38.70 -3.59 -39.38
C GLY A 700 39.92 -3.13 -38.58
N VAL A 701 41.03 -2.81 -39.27
CA VAL A 701 42.19 -2.14 -38.66
C VAL A 701 41.76 -0.74 -38.17
N PRO A 702 42.16 -0.28 -36.97
CA PRO A 702 41.77 1.04 -36.47
C PRO A 702 42.33 2.13 -37.40
N GLY A 703 41.48 2.82 -38.17
CA GLY A 703 41.90 3.99 -38.96
C GLY A 703 41.30 4.17 -40.35
N GLU A 704 40.54 3.22 -40.91
CA GLU A 704 39.84 3.46 -42.18
C GLU A 704 38.41 3.99 -41.95
N PRO A 705 38.03 5.14 -42.54
CA PRO A 705 36.65 5.60 -42.47
C PRO A 705 35.75 4.66 -43.27
N ALA A 706 34.62 4.29 -42.67
CA ALA A 706 33.54 3.59 -43.38
C ALA A 706 33.04 4.44 -44.55
N SER A 707 33.05 3.86 -45.75
CA SER A 707 32.49 4.47 -46.97
C SER A 707 30.97 4.54 -46.94
#